data_AF-A0A850QY54-F1
#
_entry.id   AF-A0A850QY54-F1
#
_cell.length_a   1.000
_cell.length_b   1.000
_cell.length_c   1.000
_cell.angle_alpha   90.00
_cell.angle_beta   90.00
_cell.angle_gamma   90.00
#
_symmetry.space_group_name_H-M   'P 1'
#
loop_
_entity.id
_entity.type
_entity.pdbx_description
1 polymer ?
#
loop_
_entity_poly.entity_id
_entity_poly.type
_entity_poly.pdbx_seq_one_letter_code
_entity_poly.pdbx_strand_id
1 'polypeptide(L)'
;TQVKNTDELKKLVVSTQKGQVIRLGDIAKVTLAKSHDQYRATANGQEAVVAAINAAPTANPINIAQGVYQILPELERNMPSTIKMNIMYDSTIAINESIHEVIKTIVEAAVIVLVVITLFLGSIRAVLIPIVTIPLSLIGVAMVMQALGFSWNLLTLLAMVLAIGLVVDDAIVVLENVDRHIKEGESPFRAAIIGTREIAVPVIAMTLTLGAVYAPIALMGGLTGTLFKEFALTLAGTVFISGIVALTLSPMMCSKMLKANVAPSKFEQVVHAFLDRMTLRYEKMLHGIMKMRPVVICFAVLVFASLPILFKFIPSELAPAEDKGVVVLMANAPSNANLDYIENTMEQVNKILTEQPEVAFAQVFSGVMTSNQAFGIASLVPWSERTASQAEVAKRVTNLVKDVPQMAVTAFQMPSLPGAGSGLPMQFVITTPNNFESLFQVASSFLAKVKENPQIVYSDLDLNFDSATMKIKIDKDKAGAYGVTMQSIGQTLSTMMADGYVNRIDLNGRSYEVIPQVERKYRLNPENLKNYYVRAANGDSIPLSSLVTISVVSEPRSLPTFNQLNSATIGAALAPGVAMGDAINWFESTAQTLLPAGYQYNFMGEARQFVTEGNALYMTFLLALAIIFLVLAIQFESVRDPLVILVSVPLAICGALIALAWGAATMNIYSQVGLITLIGLITKHGILICEVAKEEQLNHKKSRMDAVMEAAKVRLRPILMTTAAMIAGLVPLLYASGAGAASRFSIGIVIVAGLSVGTLFTLFVLPVIYTYLASVHKPLPVFVEDKDLEKLKRVDEARNALKTREE
;
A
#
# COMPACT_ATOMS: atom_id res chain seq x y z
N THR A 1 9.41 -52.39 10.71
CA THR A 1 8.70 -53.67 10.54
C THR A 1 7.91 -53.59 9.25
N GLN A 2 8.07 -54.53 8.31
CA GLN A 2 7.19 -54.58 7.14
C GLN A 2 5.92 -55.34 7.51
N VAL A 3 4.77 -54.67 7.44
CA VAL A 3 3.45 -55.24 7.67
C VAL A 3 2.56 -54.78 6.53
N LYS A 4 1.89 -55.71 5.85
CA LYS A 4 1.10 -55.40 4.64
C LYS A 4 -0.23 -54.73 4.95
N ASN A 5 -0.76 -54.93 6.16
CA ASN A 5 -2.02 -54.37 6.61
C ASN A 5 -2.09 -54.33 8.15
N THR A 6 -3.17 -53.73 8.68
CA THR A 6 -3.42 -53.64 10.12
C THR A 6 -3.66 -55.00 10.79
N ASP A 7 -4.05 -56.04 10.05
CA ASP A 7 -4.31 -57.37 10.63
C ASP A 7 -3.04 -58.13 10.95
N GLU A 8 -1.96 -57.90 10.22
CA GLU A 8 -0.63 -58.43 10.57
C GLU A 8 -0.12 -57.81 11.88
N LEU A 9 -0.36 -56.50 12.09
CA LEU A 9 -0.08 -55.83 13.36
C LEU A 9 -0.85 -56.48 14.52
N LYS A 10 -2.13 -56.79 14.34
CA LYS A 10 -2.94 -57.48 15.38
C LYS A 10 -2.36 -58.84 15.77
N LYS A 11 -1.67 -59.52 14.85
CA LYS A 11 -1.10 -60.84 15.09
C LYS A 11 0.25 -60.81 15.83
N LEU A 12 0.84 -59.64 16.07
CA LEU A 12 2.10 -59.51 16.80
C LEU A 12 1.99 -60.17 18.18
N VAL A 13 2.99 -60.99 18.51
CA VAL A 13 3.04 -61.70 19.80
C VAL A 13 3.53 -60.74 20.87
N VAL A 14 2.73 -60.52 21.91
CA VAL A 14 3.05 -59.65 23.04
C VAL A 14 3.62 -60.45 24.20
N SER A 15 3.05 -61.63 24.49
CA SER A 15 3.53 -62.51 25.55
C SER A 15 3.18 -63.97 25.25
N THR A 16 3.94 -64.90 25.81
CA THR A 16 3.63 -66.33 25.79
C THR A 16 3.69 -66.85 27.21
N GLN A 17 2.58 -67.37 27.73
CA GLN A 17 2.50 -67.94 29.08
C GLN A 17 1.83 -69.32 29.04
N LYS A 18 2.47 -70.33 29.64
CA LYS A 18 1.92 -71.70 29.77
C LYS A 18 1.40 -72.30 28.45
N GLY A 19 2.07 -72.00 27.33
CA GLY A 19 1.68 -72.48 25.99
C GLY A 19 0.60 -71.66 25.29
N GLN A 20 0.02 -70.63 25.94
CA GLN A 20 -0.90 -69.68 25.31
C GLN A 20 -0.14 -68.44 24.81
N VAL A 21 -0.41 -68.06 23.56
CA VAL A 21 0.18 -66.89 22.90
C VAL A 21 -0.83 -65.75 22.98
N ILE A 22 -0.46 -64.66 23.65
CA ILE A 22 -1.25 -63.41 23.70
C ILE A 22 -0.76 -62.52 22.57
N ARG A 23 -1.67 -62.12 21.69
CA ARG A 23 -1.39 -61.24 20.55
C ARG A 23 -1.83 -59.82 20.84
N LEU A 24 -1.32 -58.87 20.05
CA LEU A 24 -1.68 -57.45 20.20
C LEU A 24 -3.19 -57.21 20.03
N GLY A 25 -3.82 -57.91 19.09
CA GLY A 25 -5.26 -57.83 18.86
C GLY A 25 -6.12 -58.33 20.03
N ASP A 26 -5.55 -59.11 20.96
CA ASP A 26 -6.27 -59.61 22.14
C ASP A 26 -6.38 -58.53 23.24
N ILE A 27 -5.50 -57.52 23.22
CA ILE A 27 -5.36 -56.50 24.27
C ILE A 27 -5.49 -55.06 23.76
N ALA A 28 -5.49 -54.85 22.44
CA ALA A 28 -5.54 -53.52 21.84
C ALA A 28 -6.36 -53.50 20.55
N LYS A 29 -7.04 -52.37 20.31
CA LYS A 29 -7.73 -52.10 19.05
C LYS A 29 -6.75 -51.46 18.07
N VAL A 30 -6.43 -52.18 16.99
CA VAL A 30 -5.55 -51.70 15.91
C VAL A 30 -6.41 -51.20 14.75
N THR A 31 -6.33 -49.90 14.46
CA THR A 31 -7.06 -49.24 13.35
C THR A 31 -6.16 -48.30 12.58
N LEU A 32 -6.40 -48.16 11.28
CA LEU A 32 -5.86 -47.06 10.48
C LEU A 32 -6.77 -45.84 10.67
N ALA A 33 -6.24 -44.77 11.26
CA ALA A 33 -6.99 -43.55 11.60
C ALA A 33 -6.16 -42.29 11.33
N LYS A 34 -6.77 -41.11 11.49
CA LYS A 34 -6.07 -39.81 11.51
C LYS A 34 -4.96 -39.87 12.56
N SER A 35 -3.76 -39.36 12.25
CA SER A 35 -2.64 -39.37 13.21
C SER A 35 -2.91 -38.46 14.40
N HIS A 36 -3.55 -37.30 14.15
CA HIS A 36 -3.93 -36.33 15.17
C HIS A 36 -5.29 -35.72 14.82
N ASP A 37 -6.05 -35.33 15.85
CA ASP A 37 -7.33 -34.62 15.74
C ASP A 37 -7.19 -33.24 16.41
N GLN A 38 -6.26 -32.45 15.88
CA GLN A 38 -5.90 -31.13 16.44
C GLN A 38 -6.66 -29.99 15.79
N TYR A 39 -7.06 -30.16 14.53
CA TYR A 39 -7.86 -29.20 13.80
C TYR A 39 -8.85 -29.90 12.88
N ARG A 40 -9.97 -29.24 12.63
CA ARG A 40 -11.02 -29.68 11.69
C ARG A 40 -11.34 -28.53 10.75
N ALA A 41 -11.69 -28.85 9.52
CA ALA A 41 -12.07 -27.87 8.52
C ALA A 41 -13.45 -28.20 7.96
N THR A 42 -14.31 -27.19 7.91
CA THR A 42 -15.63 -27.27 7.32
C THR A 42 -15.79 -26.22 6.23
N ALA A 43 -16.62 -26.55 5.24
CA ALA A 43 -16.77 -25.81 4.01
C ALA A 43 -18.23 -25.85 3.58
N ASN A 44 -18.90 -24.70 3.56
CA ASN A 44 -20.35 -24.61 3.35
C ASN A 44 -21.14 -25.65 4.18
N GLY A 45 -20.76 -25.81 5.45
CA GLY A 45 -21.38 -26.77 6.38
C GLY A 45 -21.01 -28.25 6.19
N GLN A 46 -20.06 -28.61 5.32
CA GLN A 46 -19.61 -29.99 5.11
C GLN A 46 -18.15 -30.19 5.56
N GLU A 47 -17.79 -31.39 6.05
CA GLU A 47 -16.40 -31.72 6.38
C GLU A 47 -15.54 -31.62 5.11
N ALA A 48 -14.43 -30.89 5.18
CA ALA A 48 -13.57 -30.63 4.04
C ALA A 48 -12.10 -30.90 4.35
N VAL A 49 -11.38 -31.38 3.34
CA VAL A 49 -9.92 -31.45 3.35
C VAL A 49 -9.40 -30.25 2.57
N VAL A 50 -8.56 -29.45 3.22
CA VAL A 50 -8.09 -28.17 2.67
C VAL A 50 -6.62 -28.29 2.32
N ALA A 51 -6.30 -28.01 1.06
CA ALA A 51 -4.93 -27.87 0.59
C ALA A 51 -4.64 -26.40 0.32
N ALA A 52 -3.84 -25.77 1.17
CA ALA A 52 -3.38 -24.41 0.94
C ALA A 52 -2.16 -24.42 0.02
N ILE A 53 -2.16 -23.56 -1.00
CA ILE A 53 -1.06 -23.41 -1.95
C ILE A 53 -0.36 -22.09 -1.66
N ASN A 54 0.81 -22.17 -1.04
CA ASN A 54 1.62 -20.99 -0.73
C ASN A 54 2.64 -20.76 -1.83
N ALA A 55 2.69 -19.53 -2.36
CA ALA A 55 3.71 -19.14 -3.31
C ALA A 55 5.10 -19.13 -2.64
N ALA A 56 6.11 -19.61 -3.36
CA ALA A 56 7.49 -19.37 -2.97
C ALA A 56 7.78 -17.86 -3.05
N PRO A 57 8.67 -17.29 -2.21
CA PRO A 57 8.91 -15.85 -2.15
C PRO A 57 9.27 -15.16 -3.50
N THR A 58 9.84 -15.90 -4.45
CA THR A 58 10.24 -15.40 -5.77
C THR A 58 9.27 -15.79 -6.89
N ALA A 59 8.24 -16.58 -6.58
CA ALA A 59 7.33 -17.12 -7.59
C ALA A 59 6.17 -16.16 -7.86
N ASN A 60 5.74 -16.10 -9.12
CA ASN A 60 4.57 -15.31 -9.51
C ASN A 60 3.27 -16.05 -9.14
N PRO A 61 2.40 -15.47 -8.30
CA PRO A 61 1.16 -16.13 -7.87
C PRO A 61 0.19 -16.41 -9.02
N ILE A 62 0.15 -15.55 -10.05
CA ILE A 62 -0.70 -15.74 -11.24
C ILE A 62 -0.27 -16.99 -12.01
N ASN A 63 1.03 -17.17 -12.20
CA ASN A 63 1.55 -18.35 -12.90
C ASN A 63 1.31 -19.63 -12.09
N ILE A 64 1.43 -19.56 -10.77
CA ILE A 64 1.10 -20.70 -9.89
C ILE A 64 -0.37 -21.07 -10.03
N ALA A 65 -1.28 -20.09 -9.91
CA ALA A 65 -2.71 -20.33 -10.05
C ALA A 65 -3.04 -20.94 -11.41
N GLN A 66 -2.47 -20.41 -12.50
CA GLN A 66 -2.63 -20.98 -13.84
C GLN A 66 -2.16 -22.45 -13.92
N GLY A 67 -1.02 -22.78 -13.32
CA GLY A 67 -0.54 -24.17 -13.24
C GLY A 67 -1.48 -25.08 -12.45
N VAL A 68 -2.04 -24.57 -11.34
CA VAL A 68 -3.04 -25.31 -10.54
C VAL A 68 -4.31 -25.55 -11.35
N TYR A 69 -4.84 -24.53 -12.04
CA TYR A 69 -6.01 -24.65 -12.90
C TYR A 69 -5.82 -25.68 -14.03
N GLN A 70 -4.60 -25.87 -14.53
CA GLN A 70 -4.30 -26.86 -15.56
C GLN A 70 -4.32 -28.30 -15.02
N ILE A 71 -3.87 -28.51 -13.78
CA ILE A 71 -3.77 -29.84 -13.15
C ILE A 71 -5.11 -30.26 -12.52
N LEU A 72 -5.92 -29.31 -12.08
CA LEU A 72 -7.17 -29.57 -11.35
C LEU A 72 -8.13 -30.54 -12.09
N PRO A 73 -8.40 -30.41 -13.40
CA PRO A 73 -9.28 -31.33 -14.12
C PRO A 73 -8.73 -32.75 -14.20
N GLU A 74 -7.41 -32.91 -14.26
CA GLU A 74 -6.77 -34.23 -14.25
C GLU A 74 -6.91 -34.90 -12.88
N LEU A 75 -6.75 -34.14 -11.80
CA LEU A 75 -7.00 -34.64 -10.45
C LEU A 75 -8.46 -35.04 -10.26
N GLU A 76 -9.40 -34.19 -10.69
CA GLU A 76 -10.84 -34.45 -10.55
C GLU A 76 -11.27 -35.73 -11.29
N ARG A 77 -10.75 -35.99 -12.49
CA ARG A 77 -11.03 -37.23 -13.24
C ARG A 77 -10.56 -38.50 -12.54
N ASN A 78 -9.48 -38.40 -11.76
CA ASN A 78 -8.88 -39.52 -11.04
C ASN A 78 -9.48 -39.71 -9.63
N MET A 79 -10.38 -38.83 -9.19
CA MET A 79 -11.01 -38.92 -7.88
C MET A 79 -12.26 -39.82 -7.89
N PRO A 80 -12.56 -40.48 -6.76
CA PRO A 80 -13.85 -41.16 -6.58
C PRO A 80 -15.01 -40.18 -6.71
N SER A 81 -16.15 -40.64 -7.25
CA SER A 81 -17.36 -39.82 -7.44
C SER A 81 -17.95 -39.21 -6.16
N THR A 82 -17.49 -39.67 -4.98
CA THR A 82 -17.89 -39.17 -3.66
C THR A 82 -17.10 -37.96 -3.20
N ILE A 83 -16.00 -37.59 -3.87
CA ILE A 83 -15.14 -36.45 -3.51
C ILE A 83 -15.29 -35.39 -4.58
N LYS A 84 -15.62 -34.15 -4.17
CA LYS A 84 -15.63 -32.97 -5.04
C LYS A 84 -14.49 -32.04 -4.64
N MET A 85 -13.78 -31.51 -5.63
CA MET A 85 -12.72 -30.55 -5.44
C MET A 85 -13.20 -29.17 -5.89
N ASN A 86 -13.19 -28.20 -4.97
CA ASN A 86 -13.56 -26.82 -5.26
C ASN A 86 -12.42 -25.89 -4.87
N ILE A 87 -12.23 -24.83 -5.65
CA ILE A 87 -11.34 -23.72 -5.29
C ILE A 87 -12.16 -22.76 -4.44
N MET A 88 -11.78 -22.64 -3.16
CA MET A 88 -12.54 -21.81 -2.21
C MET A 88 -12.12 -20.35 -2.23
N TYR A 89 -10.82 -20.11 -2.35
CA TYR A 89 -10.22 -18.80 -2.30
C TYR A 89 -9.02 -18.76 -3.24
N ASP A 90 -9.03 -17.77 -4.14
CA ASP A 90 -7.92 -17.46 -5.02
C ASP A 90 -7.62 -15.96 -4.94
N SER A 91 -6.46 -15.63 -4.37
CA SER A 91 -6.01 -14.25 -4.25
C SER A 91 -5.66 -13.61 -5.60
N THR A 92 -5.42 -14.41 -6.63
CA THR A 92 -5.09 -13.92 -7.98
C THR A 92 -6.28 -13.33 -8.72
N ILE A 93 -7.51 -13.66 -8.33
CA ILE A 93 -8.73 -13.03 -8.88
C ILE A 93 -8.70 -11.52 -8.61
N ALA A 94 -8.42 -11.12 -7.37
CA ALA A 94 -8.30 -9.70 -7.02
C ALA A 94 -7.14 -9.02 -7.76
N ILE A 95 -6.00 -9.71 -7.93
CA ILE A 95 -4.84 -9.17 -8.66
C ILE A 95 -5.18 -8.96 -10.14
N ASN A 96 -5.78 -9.96 -10.81
CA ASN A 96 -6.17 -9.89 -12.22
C ASN A 96 -7.22 -8.81 -12.45
N GLU A 97 -8.23 -8.72 -11.59
CA GLU A 97 -9.26 -7.69 -11.67
C GLU A 97 -8.65 -6.30 -11.49
N SER A 98 -7.75 -6.13 -10.51
CA SER A 98 -7.00 -4.88 -10.35
C SER A 98 -6.23 -4.52 -11.61
N ILE A 99 -5.49 -5.46 -12.23
CA ILE A 99 -4.74 -5.21 -13.47
C ILE A 99 -5.69 -4.81 -14.61
N HIS A 100 -6.80 -5.54 -14.79
CA HIS A 100 -7.78 -5.25 -15.84
C HIS A 100 -8.38 -3.85 -15.68
N GLU A 101 -8.81 -3.51 -14.47
CA GLU A 101 -9.36 -2.19 -14.18
C GLU A 101 -8.31 -1.08 -14.32
N VAL A 102 -7.02 -1.31 -13.99
CA VAL A 102 -5.98 -0.30 -14.29
C VAL A 102 -5.81 -0.11 -15.80
N ILE A 103 -5.76 -1.18 -16.60
CA ILE A 103 -5.62 -1.07 -18.07
C ILE A 103 -6.81 -0.31 -18.67
N LYS A 104 -8.03 -0.63 -18.24
CA LYS A 104 -9.23 0.11 -18.62
C LYS A 104 -9.12 1.59 -18.24
N THR A 105 -8.66 1.88 -17.02
CA THR A 105 -8.42 3.25 -16.55
C THR A 105 -7.39 3.98 -17.42
N ILE A 106 -6.31 3.34 -17.86
CA ILE A 106 -5.30 3.90 -18.79
C ILE A 106 -5.97 4.33 -20.10
N VAL A 107 -6.80 3.45 -20.68
CA VAL A 107 -7.48 3.73 -21.95
C VAL A 107 -8.49 4.87 -21.80
N GLU A 108 -9.31 4.85 -20.75
CA GLU A 108 -10.27 5.91 -20.43
C GLU A 108 -9.56 7.25 -20.22
N ALA A 109 -8.51 7.27 -19.41
CA ALA A 109 -7.70 8.46 -19.15
C ALA A 109 -7.09 9.01 -20.44
N ALA A 110 -6.50 8.16 -21.30
CA ALA A 110 -5.94 8.58 -22.57
C ALA A 110 -7.01 9.19 -23.49
N VAL A 111 -8.18 8.56 -23.62
CA VAL A 111 -9.28 9.09 -24.44
C VAL A 111 -9.78 10.43 -23.90
N ILE A 112 -9.97 10.55 -22.59
CA ILE A 112 -10.43 11.81 -21.96
C ILE A 112 -9.42 12.92 -22.16
N VAL A 113 -8.12 12.64 -21.97
CA VAL A 113 -7.03 13.60 -22.21
C VAL A 113 -7.04 14.06 -23.66
N LEU A 114 -7.17 13.14 -24.63
CA LEU A 114 -7.26 13.49 -26.05
C LEU A 114 -8.48 14.37 -26.36
N VAL A 115 -9.63 14.09 -25.76
CA VAL A 115 -10.84 14.93 -25.90
C VAL A 115 -10.58 16.33 -25.37
N VAL A 116 -10.04 16.46 -24.15
CA VAL A 116 -9.74 17.77 -23.55
C VAL A 116 -8.75 18.56 -24.40
N ILE A 117 -7.67 17.93 -24.86
CA ILE A 117 -6.69 18.56 -25.76
C ILE A 117 -7.37 19.04 -27.05
N THR A 118 -8.25 18.24 -27.62
CA THR A 118 -9.02 18.62 -28.82
C THR A 118 -9.89 19.85 -28.57
N LEU A 119 -10.53 19.94 -27.40
CA LEU A 119 -11.36 21.09 -27.00
C LEU A 119 -10.55 22.37 -26.85
N PHE A 120 -9.28 22.30 -26.43
CA PHE A 120 -8.41 23.46 -26.25
C PHE A 120 -7.70 23.90 -27.53
N LEU A 121 -7.21 22.94 -28.33
CA LEU A 121 -6.46 23.23 -29.56
C LEU A 121 -7.37 23.57 -30.75
N GLY A 122 -8.62 23.10 -30.77
CA GLY A 122 -9.55 23.35 -31.88
C GLY A 122 -9.22 22.65 -33.21
N SER A 123 -8.06 21.96 -33.28
CA SER A 123 -7.51 21.36 -34.50
C SER A 123 -7.24 19.86 -34.33
N ILE A 124 -7.95 19.03 -35.09
CA ILE A 124 -7.76 17.56 -35.09
C ILE A 124 -6.33 17.18 -35.52
N ARG A 125 -5.69 17.99 -36.38
CA ARG A 125 -4.31 17.72 -36.82
C ARG A 125 -3.29 17.92 -35.70
N ALA A 126 -3.52 18.93 -34.84
CA ALA A 126 -2.65 19.21 -33.71
C ALA A 126 -2.73 18.09 -32.66
N VAL A 127 -3.90 17.45 -32.52
CA VAL A 127 -4.15 16.32 -31.60
C VAL A 127 -3.36 15.06 -31.96
N LEU A 128 -3.00 14.87 -33.24
CA LEU A 128 -2.18 13.72 -33.67
C LEU A 128 -0.80 13.68 -33.01
N ILE A 129 -0.29 14.83 -32.55
CA ILE A 129 1.01 14.90 -31.88
C ILE A 129 0.92 14.17 -30.52
N PRO A 130 0.05 14.58 -29.56
CA PRO A 130 -0.24 13.81 -28.36
C PRO A 130 -0.58 12.33 -28.57
N ILE A 131 -1.33 12.00 -29.63
CA ILE A 131 -1.68 10.60 -29.97
C ILE A 131 -0.42 9.73 -30.18
N VAL A 132 0.66 10.31 -30.70
CA VAL A 132 1.93 9.60 -30.93
C VAL A 132 2.88 9.70 -29.74
N THR A 133 2.92 10.86 -29.06
CA THR A 133 3.87 11.08 -27.96
C THR A 133 3.52 10.28 -26.70
N ILE A 134 2.22 10.09 -26.38
CA ILE A 134 1.79 9.30 -25.22
C ILE A 134 2.28 7.84 -25.31
N PRO A 135 1.95 7.07 -26.37
CA PRO A 135 2.38 5.67 -26.44
C PRO A 135 3.90 5.53 -26.53
N LEU A 136 4.58 6.43 -27.25
CA LEU A 136 6.04 6.36 -27.38
C LEU A 136 6.75 6.54 -26.03
N SER A 137 6.23 7.44 -25.18
CA SER A 137 6.81 7.68 -23.86
C SER A 137 6.55 6.52 -22.90
N LEU A 138 5.32 5.95 -22.93
CA LEU A 138 4.95 4.80 -22.11
C LEU A 138 5.69 3.51 -22.52
N ILE A 139 5.83 3.24 -23.82
CA ILE A 139 6.61 2.11 -24.34
C ILE A 139 8.10 2.32 -24.06
N GLY A 140 8.58 3.55 -24.22
CA GLY A 140 9.96 3.92 -23.89
C GLY A 140 10.31 3.60 -22.44
N VAL A 141 9.48 4.05 -21.48
CA VAL A 141 9.75 3.76 -20.06
C VAL A 141 9.62 2.28 -19.75
N ALA A 142 8.66 1.58 -20.38
CA ALA A 142 8.48 0.14 -20.20
C ALA A 142 9.75 -0.64 -20.56
N MET A 143 10.42 -0.28 -21.67
CA MET A 143 11.69 -0.88 -22.06
C MET A 143 12.81 -0.56 -21.06
N VAL A 144 12.88 0.67 -20.55
CA VAL A 144 13.88 1.06 -19.53
C VAL A 144 13.66 0.29 -18.23
N MET A 145 12.42 0.19 -17.76
CA MET A 145 12.07 -0.55 -16.54
C MET A 145 12.43 -2.03 -16.68
N GLN A 146 12.15 -2.63 -17.83
CA GLN A 146 12.54 -4.01 -18.12
C GLN A 146 14.06 -4.20 -18.17
N ALA A 147 14.80 -3.24 -18.76
CA ALA A 147 16.26 -3.28 -18.81
C ALA A 147 16.91 -3.15 -17.42
N LEU A 148 16.26 -2.44 -16.49
CA LEU A 148 16.68 -2.32 -15.09
C LEU A 148 16.26 -3.51 -14.22
N GLY A 149 15.53 -4.49 -14.77
CA GLY A 149 15.09 -5.68 -14.06
C GLY A 149 13.89 -5.45 -13.13
N PHE A 150 13.14 -4.36 -13.32
CA PHE A 150 11.93 -4.11 -12.56
C PHE A 150 10.72 -4.90 -13.07
N SER A 151 9.75 -5.09 -12.19
CA SER A 151 8.55 -5.87 -12.47
C SER A 151 7.40 -5.03 -13.02
N TRP A 152 6.44 -5.68 -13.68
CA TRP A 152 5.13 -5.08 -13.95
C TRP A 152 4.19 -5.41 -12.79
N ASN A 153 3.78 -4.40 -12.06
CA ASN A 153 2.84 -4.52 -10.95
C ASN A 153 1.86 -3.34 -10.88
N LEU A 154 0.94 -3.42 -9.93
CA LEU A 154 -0.11 -2.41 -9.73
C LEU A 154 0.44 -0.99 -9.54
N LEU A 155 1.58 -0.82 -8.86
CA LEU A 155 2.18 0.49 -8.64
C LEU A 155 2.83 1.04 -9.91
N THR A 156 3.54 0.21 -10.69
CA THR A 156 4.08 0.64 -12.00
C THR A 156 2.97 1.00 -12.99
N LEU A 157 1.86 0.25 -13.01
CA LEU A 157 0.72 0.56 -13.88
C LEU A 157 0.00 1.84 -13.42
N LEU A 158 -0.14 2.04 -12.10
CA LEU A 158 -0.67 3.28 -11.54
C LEU A 158 0.21 4.48 -11.93
N ALA A 159 1.53 4.35 -11.83
CA ALA A 159 2.48 5.36 -12.31
C ALA A 159 2.25 5.70 -13.80
N MET A 160 2.00 4.70 -14.65
CA MET A 160 1.68 4.92 -16.06
C MET A 160 0.37 5.68 -16.27
N VAL A 161 -0.67 5.39 -15.49
CA VAL A 161 -1.93 6.16 -15.54
C VAL A 161 -1.68 7.64 -15.25
N LEU A 162 -0.96 7.94 -14.15
CA LEU A 162 -0.60 9.31 -13.81
C LEU A 162 0.28 9.96 -14.87
N ALA A 163 1.19 9.18 -15.48
CA ALA A 163 2.10 9.67 -16.48
C ALA A 163 1.39 10.15 -17.76
N ILE A 164 0.21 9.65 -18.12
CA ILE A 164 -0.52 10.10 -19.32
C ILE A 164 -0.73 11.61 -19.30
N GLY A 165 -1.20 12.15 -18.18
CA GLY A 165 -1.41 13.60 -18.03
C GLY A 165 -0.10 14.39 -17.95
N LEU A 166 0.98 13.79 -17.44
CA LEU A 166 2.30 14.43 -17.36
C LEU A 166 3.03 14.46 -18.71
N VAL A 167 2.89 13.41 -19.52
CA VAL A 167 3.59 13.23 -20.79
C VAL A 167 3.09 14.21 -21.84
N VAL A 168 1.77 14.42 -21.89
CA VAL A 168 1.21 15.34 -22.87
C VAL A 168 1.63 16.78 -22.64
N ASP A 169 1.92 17.14 -21.39
CA ASP A 169 2.12 18.51 -20.97
C ASP A 169 3.31 19.17 -21.70
N ASP A 170 4.49 18.55 -21.71
CA ASP A 170 5.67 19.10 -22.42
C ASP A 170 5.45 19.21 -23.93
N ALA A 171 4.83 18.19 -24.54
CA ALA A 171 4.53 18.19 -25.96
C ALA A 171 3.49 19.26 -26.33
N ILE A 172 2.50 19.50 -25.48
CA ILE A 172 1.48 20.54 -25.64
C ILE A 172 2.11 21.93 -25.55
N VAL A 173 2.98 22.17 -24.57
CA VAL A 173 3.62 23.49 -24.40
C VAL A 173 4.46 23.84 -25.63
N VAL A 174 5.20 22.88 -26.20
CA VAL A 174 5.94 23.07 -27.45
C VAL A 174 4.99 23.29 -28.62
N LEU A 175 3.96 22.47 -28.76
CA LEU A 175 2.96 22.56 -29.83
C LEU A 175 2.27 23.93 -29.86
N GLU A 176 1.75 24.39 -28.72
CA GLU A 176 1.04 25.68 -28.62
C GLU A 176 1.97 26.85 -28.94
N ASN A 177 3.24 26.78 -28.52
CA ASN A 177 4.20 27.84 -28.83
C ASN A 177 4.53 27.89 -30.33
N VAL A 178 4.65 26.73 -30.98
CA VAL A 178 4.83 26.66 -32.44
C VAL A 178 3.58 27.16 -33.18
N ASP A 179 2.38 26.77 -32.73
CA ASP A 179 1.12 27.21 -33.33
C ASP A 179 0.93 28.73 -33.23
N ARG A 180 1.32 29.34 -32.09
CA ARG A 180 1.34 30.80 -31.91
C ARG A 180 2.19 31.49 -32.98
N HIS A 181 3.43 31.04 -33.20
CA HIS A 181 4.33 31.62 -34.21
C HIS A 181 3.79 31.45 -35.64
N ILE A 182 3.13 30.33 -35.95
CA ILE A 182 2.47 30.12 -37.25
C ILE A 182 1.33 31.15 -37.44
N LYS A 183 0.57 31.43 -36.39
CA LYS A 183 -0.53 32.43 -36.40
C LYS A 183 -0.02 33.86 -36.50
N GLU A 184 1.18 34.14 -35.99
CA GLU A 184 1.88 35.42 -36.13
C GLU A 184 2.48 35.65 -37.53
N GLY A 185 2.43 34.63 -38.41
CA GLY A 185 2.77 34.73 -39.83
C GLY A 185 4.02 33.97 -40.25
N GLU A 186 4.67 33.24 -39.33
CA GLU A 186 5.85 32.44 -39.65
C GLU A 186 5.52 31.15 -40.42
N SER A 187 6.45 30.69 -41.26
CA SER A 187 6.30 29.38 -41.93
C SER A 187 6.36 28.22 -40.91
N PRO A 188 5.64 27.10 -41.10
CA PRO A 188 5.60 26.01 -40.11
C PRO A 188 6.97 25.45 -39.70
N PHE A 189 7.92 25.39 -40.65
CA PHE A 189 9.28 24.94 -40.35
C PHE A 189 10.07 25.93 -39.49
N ARG A 190 9.97 27.23 -39.81
CA ARG A 190 10.66 28.29 -39.06
C ARG A 190 10.03 28.49 -37.69
N ALA A 191 8.69 28.48 -37.61
CA ALA A 191 7.93 28.53 -36.37
C ALA A 191 8.29 27.36 -35.45
N ALA A 192 8.48 26.15 -35.99
CA ALA A 192 8.93 25.00 -35.19
C ALA A 192 10.29 25.23 -34.54
N ILE A 193 11.25 25.84 -35.25
CA ILE A 193 12.59 26.13 -34.72
C ILE A 193 12.54 27.24 -33.66
N ILE A 194 11.88 28.36 -33.99
CA ILE A 194 11.79 29.53 -33.09
C ILE A 194 11.00 29.16 -31.83
N GLY A 195 9.80 28.62 -32.02
CA GLY A 195 8.91 28.24 -30.93
C GLY A 195 9.51 27.19 -30.01
N THR A 196 10.30 26.24 -30.52
CA THR A 196 10.99 25.26 -29.67
C THR A 196 12.16 25.88 -28.91
N ARG A 197 12.94 26.78 -29.52
CA ARG A 197 14.07 27.45 -28.84
C ARG A 197 13.64 28.27 -27.65
N GLU A 198 12.51 28.96 -27.74
CA GLU A 198 11.91 29.73 -26.63
C GLU A 198 11.50 28.84 -25.45
N ILE A 199 11.13 27.59 -25.73
CA ILE A 199 10.51 26.68 -24.75
C ILE A 199 11.47 25.57 -24.27
N ALA A 200 12.60 25.39 -24.95
CA ALA A 200 13.54 24.30 -24.66
C ALA A 200 14.06 24.32 -23.23
N VAL A 201 14.51 25.48 -22.74
CA VAL A 201 15.01 25.65 -21.37
C VAL A 201 13.89 25.38 -20.34
N PRO A 202 12.68 25.99 -20.46
CA PRO A 202 11.54 25.61 -19.63
C PRO A 202 11.26 24.10 -19.61
N VAL A 203 11.21 23.43 -20.76
CA VAL A 203 10.87 22.00 -20.82
C VAL A 203 11.92 21.15 -20.11
N ILE A 204 13.21 21.36 -20.39
CA ILE A 204 14.30 20.63 -19.71
C ILE A 204 14.21 20.83 -18.20
N ALA A 205 13.96 22.06 -17.77
CA ALA A 205 13.82 22.39 -16.36
C ALA A 205 12.63 21.70 -15.70
N MET A 206 11.46 21.71 -16.34
CA MET A 206 10.27 21.05 -15.85
C MET A 206 10.48 19.53 -15.76
N THR A 207 11.09 18.92 -16.77
CA THR A 207 11.47 17.50 -16.78
C THR A 207 12.43 17.16 -15.63
N LEU A 208 13.51 17.93 -15.46
CA LEU A 208 14.50 17.70 -14.41
C LEU A 208 13.89 17.91 -13.02
N THR A 209 13.05 18.93 -12.85
CA THR A 209 12.37 19.22 -11.59
C THR A 209 11.47 18.06 -11.17
N LEU A 210 10.66 17.51 -12.10
CA LEU A 210 9.83 16.34 -11.80
C LEU A 210 10.68 15.10 -11.48
N GLY A 211 11.75 14.85 -12.23
CA GLY A 211 12.70 13.78 -11.89
C GLY A 211 13.29 13.95 -10.48
N ALA A 212 13.61 15.17 -10.10
CA ALA A 212 14.19 15.51 -8.81
C ALA A 212 13.20 15.37 -7.64
N VAL A 213 11.90 15.62 -7.87
CA VAL A 213 10.81 15.35 -6.92
C VAL A 213 10.74 13.87 -6.56
N TYR A 214 10.93 12.99 -7.54
CA TYR A 214 10.82 11.54 -7.37
C TYR A 214 12.12 10.88 -6.86
N ALA A 215 13.27 11.54 -6.99
CA ALA A 215 14.57 10.98 -6.58
C ALA A 215 14.63 10.59 -5.08
N PRO A 216 14.16 11.40 -4.12
CA PRO A 216 14.07 11.01 -2.70
C PRO A 216 13.26 9.73 -2.47
N ILE A 217 12.13 9.58 -3.18
CA ILE A 217 11.26 8.41 -3.04
C ILE A 217 11.98 7.16 -3.55
N ALA A 218 12.68 7.27 -4.69
CA ALA A 218 13.44 6.16 -5.26
C ALA A 218 14.61 5.69 -4.37
N LEU A 219 15.13 6.56 -3.51
CA LEU A 219 16.23 6.25 -2.59
C LEU A 219 15.76 5.81 -1.20
N MET A 220 14.45 5.80 -0.96
CA MET A 220 13.90 5.41 0.34
C MET A 220 14.08 3.91 0.59
N GLY A 221 14.43 3.56 1.84
CA GLY A 221 14.49 2.18 2.32
C GLY A 221 13.14 1.69 2.86
N GLY A 222 13.15 0.53 3.52
CA GLY A 222 11.95 -0.01 4.16
C GLY A 222 10.92 -0.58 3.18
N LEU A 223 9.73 -0.85 3.71
CA LEU A 223 8.63 -1.42 2.93
C LEU A 223 8.10 -0.38 1.93
N THR A 224 7.86 0.85 2.40
CA THR A 224 7.33 1.92 1.56
C THR A 224 8.31 2.26 0.44
N GLY A 225 9.61 2.31 0.73
CA GLY A 225 10.63 2.59 -0.28
C GLY A 225 10.71 1.50 -1.34
N THR A 226 10.60 0.23 -0.96
CA THR A 226 10.60 -0.89 -1.91
C THR A 226 9.37 -0.85 -2.82
N LEU A 227 8.19 -0.56 -2.26
CA LEU A 227 6.94 -0.45 -3.02
C LEU A 227 6.96 0.73 -3.99
N PHE A 228 7.37 1.92 -3.53
CA PHE A 228 7.30 3.15 -4.35
C PHE A 228 8.53 3.45 -5.18
N LYS A 229 9.64 2.72 -5.01
CA LYS A 229 10.81 2.87 -5.88
C LYS A 229 10.45 2.64 -7.35
N GLU A 230 9.76 1.55 -7.65
CA GLU A 230 9.35 1.26 -9.02
C GLU A 230 8.33 2.28 -9.55
N PHE A 231 7.41 2.74 -8.71
CA PHE A 231 6.47 3.82 -9.02
C PHE A 231 7.21 5.13 -9.39
N ALA A 232 8.13 5.58 -8.54
CA ALA A 232 8.88 6.81 -8.70
C ALA A 232 9.78 6.79 -9.94
N LEU A 233 10.48 5.69 -10.17
CA LEU A 233 11.34 5.51 -11.35
C LEU A 233 10.53 5.40 -12.64
N THR A 234 9.35 4.77 -12.60
CA THR A 234 8.43 4.75 -13.75
C THR A 234 7.98 6.17 -14.10
N LEU A 235 7.51 6.95 -13.13
CA LEU A 235 7.09 8.33 -13.40
C LEU A 235 8.24 9.21 -13.88
N ALA A 236 9.37 9.20 -13.17
CA ALA A 236 10.56 9.98 -13.55
C ALA A 236 11.08 9.59 -14.93
N GLY A 237 11.17 8.29 -15.22
CA GLY A 237 11.58 7.78 -16.52
C GLY A 237 10.61 8.16 -17.63
N THR A 238 9.30 8.10 -17.38
CA THR A 238 8.29 8.47 -18.38
C THR A 238 8.37 9.96 -18.71
N VAL A 239 8.47 10.82 -17.70
CA VAL A 239 8.61 12.28 -17.89
C VAL A 239 9.92 12.62 -18.58
N PHE A 240 11.01 11.94 -18.24
CA PHE A 240 12.30 12.12 -18.91
C PHE A 240 12.24 11.79 -20.40
N ILE A 241 11.66 10.65 -20.76
CA ILE A 241 11.47 10.25 -22.16
C ILE A 241 10.52 11.22 -22.86
N SER A 242 9.45 11.64 -22.19
CA SER A 242 8.53 12.65 -22.71
C SER A 242 9.22 13.97 -23.04
N GLY A 243 10.11 14.47 -22.18
CA GLY A 243 10.90 15.68 -22.44
C GLY A 243 11.77 15.55 -23.69
N ILE A 244 12.40 14.39 -23.89
CA ILE A 244 13.17 14.09 -25.12
C ILE A 244 12.24 14.12 -26.34
N VAL A 245 11.09 13.44 -26.27
CA VAL A 245 10.10 13.39 -27.36
C VAL A 245 9.54 14.79 -27.67
N ALA A 246 9.28 15.60 -26.64
CA ALA A 246 8.77 16.96 -26.76
C ALA A 246 9.75 17.91 -27.44
N LEU A 247 11.07 17.71 -27.29
CA LEU A 247 12.10 18.56 -27.90
C LEU A 247 12.61 18.05 -29.24
N THR A 248 12.26 16.82 -29.63
CA THR A 248 12.75 16.18 -30.86
C THR A 248 11.60 15.90 -31.84
N LEU A 249 10.68 15.02 -31.45
CA LEU A 249 9.61 14.54 -32.32
C LEU A 249 8.49 15.57 -32.46
N SER A 250 8.07 16.22 -31.36
CA SER A 250 6.98 17.19 -31.41
C SER A 250 7.23 18.36 -32.37
N PRO A 251 8.40 19.05 -32.35
CA PRO A 251 8.70 20.13 -33.29
C PRO A 251 8.75 19.64 -34.74
N MET A 252 9.31 18.45 -34.97
CA MET A 252 9.36 17.83 -36.29
C MET A 252 7.95 17.58 -36.83
N MET A 253 7.07 16.98 -36.03
CA MET A 253 5.67 16.76 -36.40
C MET A 253 4.92 18.08 -36.62
N CYS A 254 5.09 19.08 -35.74
CA CYS A 254 4.52 20.42 -35.93
C CYS A 254 4.88 21.01 -37.30
N SER A 255 6.16 20.94 -37.67
CA SER A 255 6.66 21.51 -38.95
C SER A 255 6.04 20.87 -40.21
N LYS A 256 5.58 19.61 -40.11
CA LYS A 256 5.00 18.85 -41.22
C LYS A 256 3.48 18.83 -41.22
N MET A 257 2.86 18.88 -40.05
CA MET A 257 1.42 18.64 -39.87
C MET A 257 0.61 19.93 -39.74
N LEU A 258 1.20 20.99 -39.18
CA LEU A 258 0.57 22.30 -39.09
C LEU A 258 0.69 23.03 -40.45
N LYS A 259 -0.38 23.70 -40.86
CA LYS A 259 -0.42 24.44 -42.13
C LYS A 259 -0.69 25.92 -41.86
N ALA A 260 0.10 26.79 -42.49
CA ALA A 260 -0.17 28.22 -42.50
C ALA A 260 -1.40 28.55 -43.36
N ASN A 261 -2.17 29.58 -42.99
CA ASN A 261 -3.25 30.18 -43.79
C ASN A 261 -4.46 29.28 -44.12
N VAL A 262 -4.77 28.29 -43.27
CA VAL A 262 -6.05 27.56 -43.37
C VAL A 262 -7.14 28.40 -42.69
N ALA A 263 -8.26 28.63 -43.38
CA ALA A 263 -9.42 29.27 -42.75
C ALA A 263 -9.83 28.44 -41.51
N PRO A 264 -9.84 29.02 -40.31
CA PRO A 264 -10.07 28.26 -39.09
C PRO A 264 -11.45 27.63 -39.13
N SER A 265 -11.54 26.38 -38.67
CA SER A 265 -12.81 25.66 -38.59
C SER A 265 -13.83 26.45 -37.77
N LYS A 266 -15.14 26.29 -38.03
CA LYS A 266 -16.19 26.91 -37.19
C LYS A 266 -16.00 26.56 -35.70
N PHE A 267 -15.55 25.33 -35.42
CA PHE A 267 -15.23 24.89 -34.06
C PHE A 267 -14.03 25.63 -33.47
N GLU A 268 -12.94 25.72 -34.24
CA GLU A 268 -11.71 26.42 -33.87
C GLU A 268 -11.95 27.91 -33.57
N GLN A 269 -12.78 28.58 -34.38
CA GLN A 269 -13.16 29.98 -34.15
C GLN A 269 -13.93 30.17 -32.84
N VAL A 270 -14.86 29.26 -32.52
CA VAL A 270 -15.64 29.30 -31.26
C VAL A 270 -14.73 29.09 -30.07
N VAL A 271 -13.83 28.10 -30.13
CA VAL A 271 -12.86 27.80 -29.07
C VAL A 271 -11.93 28.99 -28.84
N HIS A 272 -11.32 29.54 -29.89
CA HIS A 272 -10.45 30.71 -29.76
C HIS A 272 -11.20 31.92 -29.22
N ALA A 273 -12.39 32.23 -29.73
CA ALA A 273 -13.19 33.34 -29.22
C ALA A 273 -13.60 33.18 -27.74
N PHE A 274 -13.77 31.94 -27.27
CA PHE A 274 -14.01 31.67 -25.85
C PHE A 274 -12.74 31.87 -25.01
N LEU A 275 -11.62 31.28 -25.45
CA LEU A 275 -10.34 31.37 -24.75
C LEU A 275 -9.81 32.81 -24.72
N ASP A 276 -9.93 33.58 -25.79
CA ASP A 276 -9.51 34.99 -25.84
C ASP A 276 -10.36 35.85 -24.89
N ARG A 277 -11.68 35.59 -24.83
CA ARG A 277 -12.56 36.22 -23.83
C ARG A 277 -12.13 35.88 -22.40
N MET A 278 -11.72 34.64 -22.16
CA MET A 278 -11.21 34.20 -20.85
C MET A 278 -9.89 34.91 -20.52
N THR A 279 -8.95 35.01 -21.45
CA THR A 279 -7.68 35.74 -21.28
C THR A 279 -7.91 37.22 -20.97
N LEU A 280 -8.78 37.90 -21.72
CA LEU A 280 -9.09 39.31 -21.48
C LEU A 280 -9.78 39.54 -20.12
N ARG A 281 -10.63 38.61 -19.67
CA ARG A 281 -11.24 38.66 -18.34
C ARG A 281 -10.22 38.43 -17.24
N TYR A 282 -9.38 37.42 -17.40
CA TYR A 282 -8.29 37.14 -16.46
C TYR A 282 -7.34 38.33 -16.34
N GLU A 283 -6.93 38.94 -17.45
CA GLU A 283 -6.08 40.14 -17.47
C GLU A 283 -6.71 41.29 -16.66
N LYS A 284 -8.01 41.54 -16.83
CA LYS A 284 -8.75 42.55 -16.05
C LYS A 284 -8.81 42.20 -14.56
N MET A 285 -9.07 40.95 -14.22
CA MET A 285 -9.09 40.48 -12.83
C MET A 285 -7.71 40.60 -12.18
N LEU A 286 -6.66 40.18 -12.86
CA LEU A 286 -5.29 40.25 -12.40
C LEU A 286 -4.87 41.70 -12.15
N HIS A 287 -5.20 42.62 -13.05
CA HIS A 287 -4.97 44.05 -12.83
C HIS A 287 -5.68 44.59 -11.57
N GLY A 288 -6.90 44.12 -11.29
CA GLY A 288 -7.62 44.47 -10.05
C GLY A 288 -6.92 43.93 -8.81
N ILE A 289 -6.49 42.67 -8.85
CA ILE A 289 -5.78 42.00 -7.76
C ILE A 289 -4.41 42.65 -7.49
N MET A 290 -3.70 43.07 -8.54
CA MET A 290 -2.42 43.79 -8.45
C MET A 290 -2.54 45.17 -7.80
N LYS A 291 -3.74 45.75 -7.70
CA LYS A 291 -3.98 46.97 -6.90
C LYS A 291 -4.16 46.66 -5.41
N MET A 292 -4.56 45.45 -5.05
CA MET A 292 -4.84 45.00 -3.67
C MET A 292 -3.78 44.02 -3.13
N ARG A 293 -2.51 44.19 -3.52
CA ARG A 293 -1.41 43.29 -3.16
C ARG A 293 -1.30 42.96 -1.66
N PRO A 294 -1.43 43.91 -0.71
CA PRO A 294 -1.36 43.60 0.71
C PRO A 294 -2.46 42.63 1.18
N VAL A 295 -3.65 42.71 0.59
CA VAL A 295 -4.79 41.83 0.91
C VAL A 295 -4.49 40.40 0.45
N VAL A 296 -3.93 40.23 -0.74
CA VAL A 296 -3.54 38.92 -1.28
C VAL A 296 -2.44 38.27 -0.45
N ILE A 297 -1.46 39.06 0.01
CA ILE A 297 -0.40 38.57 0.91
C ILE A 297 -1.00 38.17 2.26
N CYS A 298 -1.87 39.00 2.85
CA CYS A 298 -2.55 38.68 4.10
C CYS A 298 -3.36 37.38 3.97
N PHE A 299 -4.11 37.22 2.87
CA PHE A 299 -4.84 36.01 2.57
C PHE A 299 -3.91 34.79 2.40
N ALA A 300 -2.80 34.92 1.67
CA ALA A 300 -1.82 33.84 1.55
C ALA A 300 -1.26 33.43 2.92
N VAL A 301 -0.90 34.40 3.78
CA VAL A 301 -0.44 34.14 5.15
C VAL A 301 -1.50 33.42 5.99
N LEU A 302 -2.78 33.79 5.86
CA LEU A 302 -3.89 33.09 6.53
C LEU A 302 -4.02 31.64 6.05
N VAL A 303 -3.88 31.39 4.76
CA VAL A 303 -3.89 30.02 4.20
C VAL A 303 -2.69 29.23 4.71
N PHE A 304 -1.50 29.83 4.78
CA PHE A 304 -0.33 29.19 5.39
C PHE A 304 -0.57 28.85 6.87
N ALA A 305 -1.19 29.75 7.61
CA ALA A 305 -1.52 29.55 9.02
C ALA A 305 -2.61 28.49 9.25
N SER A 306 -3.46 28.20 8.26
CA SER A 306 -4.49 27.16 8.38
C SER A 306 -3.95 25.74 8.13
N LEU A 307 -2.79 25.57 7.48
CA LEU A 307 -2.23 24.25 7.18
C LEU A 307 -2.07 23.35 8.42
N PRO A 308 -1.46 23.80 9.54
CA PRO A 308 -1.31 22.94 10.73
C PRO A 308 -2.65 22.54 11.35
N ILE A 309 -3.69 23.37 11.17
CA ILE A 309 -5.04 23.09 11.66
C ILE A 309 -5.68 22.01 10.78
N LEU A 310 -5.58 22.14 9.46
CA LEU A 310 -6.11 21.14 8.52
C LEU A 310 -5.49 19.76 8.73
N PHE A 311 -4.18 19.68 8.95
CA PHE A 311 -3.50 18.40 9.24
C PHE A 311 -4.06 17.67 10.47
N LYS A 312 -4.56 18.39 11.49
CA LYS A 312 -5.14 17.77 12.69
C LYS A 312 -6.50 17.13 12.46
N PHE A 313 -7.22 17.53 11.41
CA PHE A 313 -8.55 17.01 11.11
C PHE A 313 -8.52 15.82 10.14
N ILE A 314 -7.34 15.46 9.62
CA ILE A 314 -7.21 14.37 8.64
C ILE A 314 -6.87 13.07 9.38
N PRO A 315 -7.71 12.02 9.28
CA PRO A 315 -7.40 10.72 9.85
C PRO A 315 -6.17 10.10 9.16
N SER A 316 -5.30 9.42 9.92
CA SER A 316 -4.04 8.86 9.41
C SER A 316 -4.01 7.33 9.48
N GLU A 317 -3.67 6.69 8.37
CA GLU A 317 -3.52 5.23 8.25
C GLU A 317 -2.36 4.87 7.31
N LEU A 318 -1.92 3.61 7.33
CA LEU A 318 -0.79 3.19 6.49
C LEU A 318 -1.19 3.15 5.01
N ALA A 319 -2.27 2.44 4.72
CA ALA A 319 -2.87 2.32 3.41
C ALA A 319 -4.39 2.23 3.56
N PRO A 320 -5.18 2.70 2.57
CA PRO A 320 -6.62 2.57 2.63
C PRO A 320 -7.04 1.11 2.64
N ALA A 321 -8.08 0.80 3.41
CA ALA A 321 -8.66 -0.54 3.45
C ALA A 321 -9.21 -0.93 2.07
N GLU A 322 -8.68 -2.00 1.49
CA GLU A 322 -9.07 -2.49 0.17
C GLU A 322 -10.12 -3.61 0.26
N ASP A 323 -11.05 -3.57 -0.68
CA ASP A 323 -11.95 -4.70 -0.92
C ASP A 323 -11.20 -5.75 -1.74
N LYS A 324 -10.80 -6.85 -1.08
CA LYS A 324 -10.08 -7.99 -1.68
C LYS A 324 -11.02 -9.15 -2.01
N GLY A 325 -12.33 -8.94 -1.92
CA GLY A 325 -13.34 -9.98 -2.15
C GLY A 325 -13.37 -11.05 -1.07
N VAL A 326 -12.97 -10.73 0.17
CA VAL A 326 -12.87 -11.72 1.24
C VAL A 326 -12.98 -11.09 2.63
N VAL A 327 -13.81 -11.70 3.47
CA VAL A 327 -13.95 -11.36 4.89
C VAL A 327 -13.36 -12.48 5.72
N VAL A 328 -12.55 -12.12 6.71
CA VAL A 328 -11.91 -13.08 7.62
C VAL A 328 -12.57 -13.00 8.98
N LEU A 329 -12.70 -14.13 9.64
CA LEU A 329 -13.22 -14.24 11.00
C LEU A 329 -12.18 -14.86 11.91
N MET A 330 -12.08 -14.33 13.12
CA MET A 330 -11.32 -14.95 14.19
C MET A 330 -12.24 -15.18 15.38
N ALA A 331 -12.14 -16.37 15.94
CA ALA A 331 -13.00 -16.82 17.03
C ALA A 331 -12.16 -17.40 18.16
N ASN A 332 -12.33 -16.88 19.36
CA ASN A 332 -11.62 -17.31 20.56
C ASN A 332 -12.59 -18.02 21.51
N ALA A 333 -12.34 -19.31 21.79
CA ALA A 333 -13.09 -20.08 22.78
C ALA A 333 -12.46 -19.98 24.18
N PRO A 334 -13.23 -20.25 25.25
CA PRO A 334 -12.70 -20.38 26.60
C PRO A 334 -11.54 -21.37 26.69
N SER A 335 -10.66 -21.17 27.67
CA SER A 335 -9.40 -21.92 27.70
C SER A 335 -9.50 -23.41 28.05
N ASN A 336 -10.68 -23.86 28.48
CA ASN A 336 -11.01 -25.25 28.72
C ASN A 336 -11.87 -25.88 27.61
N ALA A 337 -12.15 -25.14 26.53
CA ALA A 337 -12.91 -25.65 25.39
C ALA A 337 -12.12 -26.73 24.64
N ASN A 338 -12.82 -27.77 24.20
CA ASN A 338 -12.26 -28.81 23.35
C ASN A 338 -12.61 -28.55 21.87
N LEU A 339 -12.01 -29.31 20.96
CA LEU A 339 -12.23 -29.14 19.52
C LEU A 339 -13.70 -29.35 19.12
N ASP A 340 -14.39 -30.29 19.75
CA ASP A 340 -15.81 -30.57 19.50
C ASP A 340 -16.70 -29.35 19.85
N TYR A 341 -16.38 -28.61 20.93
CA TYR A 341 -17.07 -27.38 21.32
C TYR A 341 -16.89 -26.27 20.27
N ILE A 342 -15.66 -26.12 19.76
CA ILE A 342 -15.31 -25.10 18.78
C ILE A 342 -15.98 -25.40 17.46
N GLU A 343 -15.93 -26.65 16.99
CA GLU A 343 -16.56 -27.06 15.73
C GLU A 343 -18.07 -26.84 15.75
N ASN A 344 -18.77 -27.27 16.80
CA ASN A 344 -20.22 -27.06 16.94
C ASN A 344 -20.61 -25.57 16.93
N THR A 345 -19.77 -24.72 17.50
CA THR A 345 -19.99 -23.26 17.49
C THR A 345 -19.72 -22.69 16.10
N MET A 346 -18.64 -23.12 15.47
CA MET A 346 -18.23 -22.68 14.15
C MET A 346 -19.16 -23.15 13.03
N GLU A 347 -19.88 -24.25 13.21
CA GLU A 347 -20.94 -24.68 12.29
C GLU A 347 -22.08 -23.66 12.23
N GLN A 348 -22.46 -23.08 13.39
CA GLN A 348 -23.44 -21.99 13.44
C GLN A 348 -22.92 -20.73 12.73
N VAL A 349 -21.64 -20.39 12.94
CA VAL A 349 -20.99 -19.28 12.24
C VAL A 349 -20.95 -19.53 10.73
N ASN A 350 -20.62 -20.75 10.29
CA ASN A 350 -20.62 -21.13 8.87
C ASN A 350 -22.01 -20.96 8.25
N LYS A 351 -23.07 -21.33 8.97
CA LYS A 351 -24.45 -21.09 8.54
C LYS A 351 -24.76 -19.60 8.37
N ILE A 352 -24.38 -18.76 9.34
CA ILE A 352 -24.55 -17.30 9.25
C ILE A 352 -23.84 -16.73 8.01
N LEU A 353 -22.65 -17.23 7.69
CA LEU A 353 -21.86 -16.79 6.53
C LEU A 353 -22.49 -17.25 5.20
N THR A 354 -22.91 -18.51 5.11
CA THR A 354 -23.51 -19.08 3.89
C THR A 354 -24.90 -18.50 3.58
N GLU A 355 -25.62 -17.98 4.57
CA GLU A 355 -26.89 -17.29 4.37
C GLU A 355 -26.73 -15.86 3.80
N GLN A 356 -25.51 -15.34 3.70
CA GLN A 356 -25.26 -14.02 3.10
C GLN A 356 -25.23 -14.10 1.57
N PRO A 357 -26.00 -13.26 0.85
CA PRO A 357 -26.09 -13.34 -0.61
C PRO A 357 -24.79 -13.00 -1.34
N GLU A 358 -23.91 -12.20 -0.72
CA GLU A 358 -22.63 -11.79 -1.30
C GLU A 358 -21.50 -12.79 -1.03
N VAL A 359 -21.72 -13.83 -0.20
CA VAL A 359 -20.72 -14.85 0.13
C VAL A 359 -20.81 -15.99 -0.88
N ALA A 360 -19.77 -16.17 -1.68
CA ALA A 360 -19.65 -17.27 -2.63
C ALA A 360 -19.26 -18.59 -1.92
N PHE A 361 -18.37 -18.48 -0.92
CA PHE A 361 -17.86 -19.64 -0.21
C PHE A 361 -17.54 -19.30 1.25
N ALA A 362 -17.97 -20.14 2.19
CA ALA A 362 -17.65 -20.02 3.60
C ALA A 362 -16.84 -21.23 4.08
N GLN A 363 -15.65 -20.94 4.61
CA GLN A 363 -14.76 -21.91 5.17
C GLN A 363 -14.50 -21.60 6.64
N VAL A 364 -14.47 -22.63 7.46
CA VAL A 364 -14.10 -22.50 8.86
C VAL A 364 -13.10 -23.58 9.25
N PHE A 365 -12.09 -23.18 10.00
CA PHE A 365 -11.09 -24.03 10.61
C PHE A 365 -11.21 -23.93 12.12
N SER A 366 -11.44 -25.06 12.78
CA SER A 366 -11.47 -25.18 14.24
C SER A 366 -10.14 -25.73 14.73
N GLY A 367 -9.57 -25.16 15.80
CA GLY A 367 -8.29 -25.58 16.38
C GLY A 367 -7.05 -25.10 15.63
N VAL A 368 -7.17 -24.03 14.83
CA VAL A 368 -6.06 -23.44 14.04
C VAL A 368 -5.50 -22.18 14.74
N MET A 369 -4.21 -21.89 14.51
CA MET A 369 -3.36 -20.96 15.28
C MET A 369 -3.08 -21.45 16.71
N THR A 370 -4.12 -21.72 17.49
CA THR A 370 -4.05 -22.41 18.78
C THR A 370 -5.25 -23.34 18.97
N SER A 371 -5.17 -24.27 19.91
CA SER A 371 -6.19 -25.33 20.08
C SER A 371 -7.56 -24.83 20.51
N ASN A 372 -7.69 -23.62 21.05
CA ASN A 372 -8.96 -23.00 21.45
C ASN A 372 -9.43 -21.90 20.49
N GLN A 373 -8.77 -21.77 19.34
CA GLN A 373 -9.11 -20.76 18.34
C GLN A 373 -9.76 -21.38 17.12
N ALA A 374 -10.53 -20.57 16.41
CA ALA A 374 -11.00 -20.88 15.09
C ALA A 374 -10.81 -19.70 14.15
N PHE A 375 -10.64 -20.04 12.88
CA PHE A 375 -10.39 -19.10 11.79
C PHE A 375 -11.43 -19.33 10.71
N GLY A 376 -12.10 -18.27 10.26
CA GLY A 376 -13.08 -18.33 9.18
C GLY A 376 -12.62 -17.51 7.98
N ILE A 377 -12.89 -18.01 6.78
CA ILE A 377 -12.71 -17.27 5.52
C ILE A 377 -14.05 -17.29 4.78
N ALA A 378 -14.58 -16.12 4.49
CA ALA A 378 -15.75 -15.94 3.65
C ALA A 378 -15.32 -15.23 2.36
N SER A 379 -15.18 -15.99 1.28
CA SER A 379 -14.90 -15.44 -0.05
C SER A 379 -16.17 -14.89 -0.66
N LEU A 380 -16.10 -13.65 -1.14
CA LEU A 380 -17.24 -12.93 -1.70
C LEU A 380 -17.36 -13.20 -3.20
N VAL A 381 -18.57 -13.01 -3.72
CA VAL A 381 -18.80 -12.97 -5.18
C VAL A 381 -18.05 -11.77 -5.80
N PRO A 382 -17.73 -11.84 -7.12
CA PRO A 382 -17.07 -10.75 -7.82
C PRO A 382 -17.78 -9.39 -7.65
N TRP A 383 -17.02 -8.29 -7.72
CA TRP A 383 -17.55 -6.92 -7.51
C TRP A 383 -18.71 -6.55 -8.44
N SER A 384 -18.80 -7.15 -9.63
CA SER A 384 -19.89 -6.95 -10.59
C SER A 384 -21.22 -7.59 -10.18
N GLU A 385 -21.18 -8.60 -9.29
CA GLU A 385 -22.34 -9.40 -8.88
C GLU A 385 -22.89 -9.00 -7.51
N ARG A 386 -22.27 -8.03 -6.83
CA ARG A 386 -22.71 -7.54 -5.52
C ARG A 386 -22.79 -6.02 -5.46
N THR A 387 -23.77 -5.53 -4.70
CA THR A 387 -23.91 -4.11 -4.39
C THR A 387 -23.22 -3.72 -3.10
N ALA A 388 -23.17 -4.62 -2.12
CA ALA A 388 -22.55 -4.36 -0.82
C ALA A 388 -21.02 -4.47 -0.90
N SER A 389 -20.34 -3.50 -0.30
CA SER A 389 -18.88 -3.52 -0.13
C SER A 389 -18.45 -4.57 0.89
N GLN A 390 -17.20 -5.02 0.82
CA GLN A 390 -16.64 -5.93 1.83
C GLN A 390 -16.71 -5.35 3.24
N ALA A 391 -16.56 -4.03 3.39
CA ALA A 391 -16.67 -3.34 4.68
C ALA A 391 -18.09 -3.46 5.27
N GLU A 392 -19.12 -3.29 4.44
CA GLU A 392 -20.52 -3.45 4.84
C GLU A 392 -20.83 -4.90 5.21
N VAL A 393 -20.35 -5.86 4.42
CA VAL A 393 -20.51 -7.30 4.73
C VAL A 393 -19.80 -7.65 6.04
N ALA A 394 -18.56 -7.22 6.24
CA ALA A 394 -17.81 -7.47 7.47
C ALA A 394 -18.51 -6.87 8.70
N LYS A 395 -19.05 -5.65 8.58
CA LYS A 395 -19.82 -5.00 9.65
C LYS A 395 -21.12 -5.75 9.95
N ARG A 396 -21.85 -6.18 8.93
CA ARG A 396 -23.09 -6.96 9.05
C ARG A 396 -22.82 -8.31 9.71
N VAL A 397 -21.82 -9.06 9.22
CA VAL A 397 -21.39 -10.34 9.78
C VAL A 397 -20.92 -10.17 11.22
N THR A 398 -20.11 -9.15 11.53
CA THR A 398 -19.66 -8.87 12.90
C THR A 398 -20.84 -8.68 13.86
N ASN A 399 -21.91 -8.00 13.43
CA ASN A 399 -23.09 -7.84 14.26
C ASN A 399 -23.88 -9.15 14.43
N LEU A 400 -23.97 -9.99 13.40
CA LEU A 400 -24.65 -11.28 13.47
C LEU A 400 -23.91 -12.29 14.36
N VAL A 401 -22.58 -12.33 14.30
CA VAL A 401 -21.78 -13.30 15.06
C VAL A 401 -21.56 -12.90 16.53
N LYS A 402 -21.84 -11.63 16.89
CA LYS A 402 -21.85 -11.19 18.31
C LYS A 402 -22.88 -11.92 19.15
N ASP A 403 -23.95 -12.41 18.52
CA ASP A 403 -25.02 -13.15 19.18
C ASP A 403 -24.68 -14.64 19.42
N VAL A 404 -23.44 -15.07 19.15
CA VAL A 404 -22.94 -16.43 19.42
C VAL A 404 -22.27 -16.45 20.80
N PRO A 405 -22.97 -16.82 21.89
CA PRO A 405 -22.46 -16.68 23.26
C PRO A 405 -21.29 -17.61 23.61
N GLN A 406 -21.07 -18.67 22.81
CA GLN A 406 -20.07 -19.71 23.09
C GLN A 406 -18.63 -19.25 22.85
N MET A 407 -18.42 -18.38 21.86
CA MET A 407 -17.09 -17.94 21.43
C MET A 407 -17.10 -16.45 21.10
N ALA A 408 -16.00 -15.76 21.42
CA ALA A 408 -15.83 -14.39 20.98
C ALA A 408 -15.42 -14.38 19.50
N VAL A 409 -16.37 -14.13 18.60
CA VAL A 409 -16.17 -14.10 17.14
C VAL A 409 -16.15 -12.66 16.64
N THR A 410 -15.17 -12.32 15.81
CA THR A 410 -15.08 -10.99 15.16
C THR A 410 -14.72 -11.17 13.69
N ALA A 411 -15.34 -10.38 12.81
CA ALA A 411 -14.98 -10.33 11.40
C ALA A 411 -14.18 -9.05 11.10
N PHE A 412 -13.16 -9.18 10.24
CA PHE A 412 -12.31 -8.08 9.82
C PHE A 412 -11.83 -8.29 8.38
N GLN A 413 -11.24 -7.25 7.81
CA GLN A 413 -10.71 -7.24 6.46
C GLN A 413 -9.23 -7.65 6.48
N MET A 414 -8.76 -8.33 5.45
CA MET A 414 -7.33 -8.61 5.33
C MET A 414 -6.52 -7.32 5.16
N PRO A 415 -5.29 -7.23 5.69
CA PRO A 415 -4.44 -6.06 5.54
C PRO A 415 -4.26 -5.66 4.08
N SER A 416 -4.24 -4.35 3.79
CA SER A 416 -4.12 -3.85 2.42
C SER A 416 -2.75 -4.14 1.81
N LEU A 417 -1.68 -4.03 2.59
CA LEU A 417 -0.31 -4.27 2.15
C LEU A 417 0.14 -5.72 2.41
N PRO A 418 0.90 -6.34 1.49
CA PRO A 418 1.50 -7.64 1.72
C PRO A 418 2.58 -7.55 2.80
N GLY A 419 2.76 -8.65 3.57
CA GLY A 419 3.81 -8.73 4.59
C GLY A 419 3.48 -8.05 5.92
N ALA A 420 2.29 -7.47 6.08
CA ALA A 420 1.75 -7.20 7.41
C ALA A 420 1.65 -8.55 8.17
N GLY A 421 2.24 -8.61 9.37
CA GLY A 421 2.29 -9.84 10.17
C GLY A 421 0.88 -10.41 10.44
N SER A 422 0.81 -11.71 10.69
CA SER A 422 -0.44 -12.38 11.07
C SER A 422 -1.01 -11.79 12.38
N GLY A 423 -2.34 -11.79 12.51
CA GLY A 423 -3.05 -11.36 13.71
C GLY A 423 -3.92 -10.11 13.48
N LEU A 424 -4.30 -9.45 14.57
CA LEU A 424 -5.14 -8.25 14.52
C LEU A 424 -4.35 -7.03 13.98
N PRO A 425 -5.01 -6.03 13.38
CA PRO A 425 -4.33 -4.87 12.79
C PRO A 425 -3.50 -4.05 13.80
N MET A 426 -4.01 -3.91 15.03
CA MET A 426 -3.27 -3.30 16.14
C MET A 426 -2.66 -4.37 17.03
N GLN A 427 -1.34 -4.36 17.17
CA GLN A 427 -0.60 -5.25 18.07
C GLN A 427 0.37 -4.42 18.90
N PHE A 428 0.08 -4.28 20.18
CA PHE A 428 0.88 -3.54 21.15
C PHE A 428 1.63 -4.52 22.05
N VAL A 429 2.95 -4.57 21.93
CA VAL A 429 3.80 -5.50 22.66
C VAL A 429 4.39 -4.81 23.87
N ILE A 430 4.14 -5.34 25.05
CA ILE A 430 4.80 -4.92 26.29
C ILE A 430 5.94 -5.90 26.55
N THR A 431 7.16 -5.39 26.73
CA THR A 431 8.36 -6.19 26.99
C THR A 431 9.00 -5.84 28.32
N THR A 432 9.56 -6.85 29.00
CA THR A 432 10.30 -6.65 30.25
C THR A 432 11.33 -7.77 30.46
N PRO A 433 12.45 -7.51 31.17
CA PRO A 433 13.32 -8.58 31.67
C PRO A 433 12.73 -9.32 32.88
N ASN A 434 11.64 -8.83 33.47
CA ASN A 434 10.98 -9.45 34.63
C ASN A 434 10.25 -10.75 34.25
N ASN A 435 9.76 -11.49 35.26
CA ASN A 435 9.00 -12.72 35.06
C ASN A 435 7.62 -12.50 34.42
N PHE A 436 7.00 -13.57 33.92
CA PHE A 436 5.72 -13.51 33.22
C PHE A 436 4.54 -13.14 34.12
N GLU A 437 4.61 -13.45 35.42
CA GLU A 437 3.54 -13.13 36.38
C GLU A 437 3.40 -11.62 36.56
N SER A 438 4.52 -10.90 36.74
CA SER A 438 4.52 -9.44 36.85
C SER A 438 4.10 -8.79 35.53
N LEU A 439 4.57 -9.33 34.39
CA LEU A 439 4.18 -8.87 33.06
C LEU A 439 2.68 -9.04 32.82
N PHE A 440 2.10 -10.18 33.22
CA PHE A 440 0.67 -10.44 33.07
C PHE A 440 -0.18 -9.46 33.88
N GLN A 441 0.23 -9.09 35.09
CA GLN A 441 -0.49 -8.10 35.89
C GLN A 441 -0.52 -6.72 35.22
N VAL A 442 0.63 -6.29 34.69
CA VAL A 442 0.74 -5.00 33.96
C VAL A 442 -0.06 -5.05 32.67
N ALA A 443 0.12 -6.10 31.86
CA ALA A 443 -0.57 -6.25 30.57
C ALA A 443 -2.09 -6.41 30.76
N SER A 444 -2.56 -7.12 31.78
CA SER A 444 -4.00 -7.25 32.08
C SER A 444 -4.62 -5.92 32.53
N SER A 445 -3.88 -5.14 33.33
CA SER A 445 -4.32 -3.80 33.73
C SER A 445 -4.42 -2.86 32.53
N PHE A 446 -3.47 -2.97 31.60
CA PHE A 446 -3.52 -2.25 30.34
C PHE A 446 -4.68 -2.70 29.46
N LEU A 447 -4.90 -4.01 29.30
CA LEU A 447 -6.01 -4.59 28.54
C LEU A 447 -7.37 -4.12 29.08
N ALA A 448 -7.53 -3.97 30.41
CA ALA A 448 -8.75 -3.43 30.99
C ALA A 448 -9.05 -2.01 30.46
N LYS A 449 -8.03 -1.16 30.33
CA LYS A 449 -8.19 0.17 29.71
C LYS A 449 -8.48 0.12 28.22
N VAL A 450 -7.89 -0.85 27.51
CA VAL A 450 -8.20 -1.08 26.09
C VAL A 450 -9.66 -1.45 25.90
N LYS A 451 -10.23 -2.28 26.77
CA LYS A 451 -11.65 -2.68 26.73
C LYS A 451 -12.62 -1.54 27.05
N GLU A 452 -12.20 -0.54 27.82
CA GLU A 452 -12.98 0.66 28.11
C GLU A 452 -12.98 1.67 26.92
N ASN A 453 -12.06 1.52 25.96
CA ASN A 453 -11.92 2.47 24.85
C ASN A 453 -12.98 2.19 23.75
N PRO A 454 -13.88 3.15 23.44
CA PRO A 454 -14.89 2.99 22.39
C PRO A 454 -14.31 2.85 20.98
N GLN A 455 -13.03 3.20 20.78
CA GLN A 455 -12.33 3.02 19.51
C GLN A 455 -11.98 1.56 19.20
N ILE A 456 -12.10 0.66 20.18
CA ILE A 456 -11.71 -0.74 20.07
C ILE A 456 -12.97 -1.61 20.16
N VAL A 457 -13.21 -2.43 19.12
CA VAL A 457 -14.37 -3.34 19.09
C VAL A 457 -14.03 -4.70 19.66
N TYR A 458 -12.77 -5.10 19.55
CA TYR A 458 -12.27 -6.37 20.04
C TYR A 458 -10.84 -6.21 20.53
N SER A 459 -10.50 -6.88 21.63
CA SER A 459 -9.12 -6.96 22.11
C SER A 459 -8.85 -8.28 22.80
N ASP A 460 -7.62 -8.75 22.69
CA ASP A 460 -7.12 -9.95 23.32
C ASP A 460 -5.70 -9.76 23.86
N LEU A 461 -5.28 -10.73 24.67
CA LEU A 461 -3.96 -10.80 25.27
C LEU A 461 -3.43 -12.22 25.08
N ASP A 462 -2.24 -12.33 24.47
CA ASP A 462 -1.61 -13.62 24.17
C ASP A 462 -1.08 -14.34 25.43
N LEU A 463 -0.67 -13.59 26.44
CA LEU A 463 -0.22 -14.08 27.74
C LEU A 463 -1.40 -14.17 28.69
N ASN A 464 -1.92 -15.38 28.93
CA ASN A 464 -3.04 -15.60 29.84
C ASN A 464 -2.81 -16.82 30.74
N PHE A 465 -3.11 -16.68 32.04
CA PHE A 465 -2.99 -17.70 33.08
C PHE A 465 -4.34 -18.38 33.37
N ASP A 466 -5.09 -18.74 32.34
CA ASP A 466 -6.44 -19.32 32.44
C ASP A 466 -6.49 -20.80 32.00
N SER A 467 -5.33 -21.38 31.68
CA SER A 467 -5.25 -22.77 31.25
C SER A 467 -5.06 -23.73 32.42
N ALA A 468 -5.89 -24.78 32.47
CA ALA A 468 -5.78 -25.84 33.46
C ALA A 468 -4.64 -26.81 33.06
N THR A 469 -3.43 -26.54 33.55
CA THR A 469 -2.25 -27.35 33.26
C THR A 469 -2.07 -28.43 34.32
N MET A 470 -1.89 -29.68 33.88
CA MET A 470 -1.65 -30.80 34.77
C MET A 470 -0.16 -30.90 35.11
N LYS A 471 0.20 -30.60 36.35
CA LYS A 471 1.56 -30.73 36.87
C LYS A 471 1.72 -32.08 37.56
N ILE A 472 2.52 -32.95 36.95
CA ILE A 472 2.81 -34.28 37.46
C ILE A 472 4.12 -34.22 38.25
N LYS A 473 4.04 -34.26 39.58
CA LYS A 473 5.21 -34.33 40.46
C LYS A 473 5.54 -35.80 40.74
N ILE A 474 6.73 -36.24 40.33
CA ILE A 474 7.20 -37.61 40.54
C ILE A 474 7.99 -37.68 41.86
N ASP A 475 7.63 -38.63 42.71
CA ASP A 475 8.37 -38.97 43.94
C ASP A 475 9.52 -39.92 43.58
N LYS A 476 10.70 -39.33 43.40
CA LYS A 476 11.90 -40.05 42.94
C LYS A 476 12.39 -41.08 43.96
N ASP A 477 12.23 -40.80 45.26
CA ASP A 477 12.68 -41.68 46.33
C ASP A 477 11.79 -42.94 46.40
N LYS A 478 10.47 -42.77 46.30
CA LYS A 478 9.55 -43.92 46.19
C LYS A 478 9.78 -44.71 44.91
N ALA A 479 9.94 -44.04 43.77
CA ALA A 479 10.21 -44.73 42.52
C ALA A 479 11.49 -45.59 42.61
N GLY A 480 12.56 -45.05 43.20
CA GLY A 480 13.80 -45.79 43.46
C GLY A 480 13.59 -46.98 44.40
N ALA A 481 12.84 -46.82 45.49
CA ALA A 481 12.54 -47.89 46.45
C ALA A 481 11.76 -49.06 45.82
N TYR A 482 10.86 -48.77 44.87
CA TYR A 482 10.13 -49.79 44.11
C TYR A 482 10.89 -50.31 42.87
N GLY A 483 12.14 -49.88 42.65
CA GLY A 483 12.93 -50.29 41.48
C GLY A 483 12.39 -49.77 40.15
N VAL A 484 11.66 -48.65 40.15
CA VAL A 484 11.09 -48.00 38.97
C VAL A 484 12.02 -46.88 38.50
N THR A 485 12.45 -46.95 37.23
CA THR A 485 13.29 -45.90 36.64
C THR A 485 12.46 -44.73 36.12
N MET A 486 13.04 -43.52 36.09
CA MET A 486 12.39 -42.35 35.47
C MET A 486 12.12 -42.57 33.97
N GLN A 487 12.96 -43.36 33.29
CA GLN A 487 12.75 -43.74 31.90
C GLN A 487 11.48 -44.59 31.74
N SER A 488 11.26 -45.57 32.63
CA SER A 488 10.04 -46.40 32.61
C SER A 488 8.78 -45.56 32.81
N ILE A 489 8.81 -44.59 33.73
CA ILE A 489 7.70 -43.66 33.96
C ILE A 489 7.46 -42.79 32.72
N GLY A 490 8.52 -42.19 32.17
CA GLY A 490 8.44 -41.35 30.97
C GLY A 490 7.91 -42.09 29.75
N GLN A 491 8.40 -43.30 29.49
CA GLN A 491 7.92 -44.16 28.39
C GLN A 491 6.45 -44.54 28.59
N THR A 492 6.04 -44.89 29.80
CA THR A 492 4.63 -45.22 30.10
C THR A 492 3.73 -44.01 29.84
N LEU A 493 4.07 -42.85 30.40
CA LEU A 493 3.28 -41.62 30.21
C LEU A 493 3.23 -41.20 28.74
N SER A 494 4.35 -41.27 28.01
CA SER A 494 4.41 -40.94 26.59
C SER A 494 3.55 -41.89 25.74
N THR A 495 3.67 -43.20 25.96
CA THR A 495 2.88 -44.23 25.26
C THR A 495 1.39 -44.10 25.54
N MET A 496 1.02 -43.76 26.78
CA MET A 496 -0.39 -43.73 27.17
C MET A 496 -1.08 -42.41 26.81
N MET A 497 -0.37 -41.27 26.81
CA MET A 497 -0.96 -39.93 26.69
C MET A 497 -0.40 -39.02 25.60
N ALA A 498 0.88 -39.12 25.26
CA ALA A 498 1.56 -38.13 24.41
C ALA A 498 1.94 -38.72 23.05
N ASP A 499 0.95 -39.31 22.37
CA ASP A 499 1.07 -39.86 21.01
C ASP A 499 2.38 -40.65 20.80
N GLY A 500 2.62 -41.63 21.68
CA GLY A 500 3.93 -42.25 21.91
C GLY A 500 4.49 -43.01 20.73
N TYR A 501 5.03 -42.29 19.76
CA TYR A 501 5.63 -42.78 18.53
C TYR A 501 6.59 -43.94 18.79
N VAL A 502 6.31 -45.10 18.16
CA VAL A 502 7.17 -46.29 18.28
C VAL A 502 8.07 -46.42 17.05
N ASN A 503 7.46 -46.47 15.87
CA ASN A 503 8.16 -46.66 14.60
C ASN A 503 7.26 -46.31 13.41
N ARG A 504 7.78 -46.56 12.21
CA ARG A 504 7.05 -46.49 10.95
C ARG A 504 6.91 -47.86 10.30
N ILE A 505 5.80 -48.03 9.58
CA ILE A 505 5.49 -49.20 8.76
C ILE A 505 5.20 -48.75 7.33
N ASP A 506 5.55 -49.59 6.35
CA ASP A 506 5.16 -49.37 4.97
C ASP A 506 3.79 -49.98 4.71
N LEU A 507 2.83 -49.17 4.28
CA LEU A 507 1.53 -49.62 3.77
C LEU A 507 1.36 -49.02 2.38
N ASN A 508 1.30 -49.88 1.36
CA ASN A 508 1.14 -49.49 -0.05
C ASN A 508 2.21 -48.49 -0.54
N GLY A 509 3.47 -48.66 -0.13
CA GLY A 509 4.58 -47.80 -0.54
C GLY A 509 4.59 -46.42 0.13
N ARG A 510 3.76 -46.22 1.17
CA ARG A 510 3.77 -45.03 2.01
C ARG A 510 4.14 -45.42 3.44
N SER A 511 4.97 -44.58 4.06
CA SER A 511 5.40 -44.75 5.44
C SER A 511 4.36 -44.17 6.42
N TYR A 512 3.74 -45.01 7.23
CA TYR A 512 2.79 -44.64 8.29
C TYR A 512 3.39 -44.80 9.67
N GLU A 513 3.02 -43.93 10.60
CA GLU A 513 3.46 -43.99 11.99
C GLU A 513 2.61 -44.98 12.79
N VAL A 514 3.25 -45.71 13.70
CA VAL A 514 2.57 -46.56 14.68
C VAL A 514 2.53 -45.82 16.01
N ILE A 515 1.34 -45.35 16.36
CA ILE A 515 1.08 -44.55 17.55
C ILE A 515 0.24 -45.39 18.53
N PRO A 516 0.86 -46.03 19.53
CA PRO A 516 0.13 -46.56 20.68
C PRO A 516 -0.45 -45.39 21.48
N GLN A 517 -1.72 -45.54 21.86
CA GLN A 517 -2.40 -44.61 22.75
C GLN A 517 -3.52 -45.34 23.47
N VAL A 518 -3.84 -44.91 24.69
CA VAL A 518 -5.04 -45.41 25.38
C VAL A 518 -6.30 -44.84 24.71
N GLU A 519 -7.36 -45.65 24.65
CA GLU A 519 -8.68 -45.19 24.20
C GLU A 519 -9.10 -43.89 24.90
N ARG A 520 -9.68 -42.97 24.14
CA ARG A 520 -10.06 -41.61 24.59
C ARG A 520 -10.76 -41.60 25.94
N LYS A 521 -11.68 -42.55 26.19
CA LYS A 521 -12.49 -42.65 27.43
C LYS A 521 -11.65 -42.77 28.71
N TYR A 522 -10.45 -43.34 28.63
CA TYR A 522 -9.55 -43.50 29.79
C TYR A 522 -8.55 -42.36 29.96
N ARG A 523 -8.57 -41.34 29.09
CA ARG A 523 -7.67 -40.17 29.15
C ARG A 523 -8.40 -38.82 29.14
N LEU A 524 -9.69 -38.82 29.47
CA LEU A 524 -10.50 -37.60 29.56
C LEU A 524 -10.14 -36.74 30.77
N ASN A 525 -9.83 -37.37 31.92
CA ASN A 525 -9.67 -36.69 33.20
C ASN A 525 -8.31 -36.99 33.84
N PRO A 526 -7.71 -36.03 34.59
CA PRO A 526 -6.46 -36.23 35.32
C PRO A 526 -6.49 -37.43 36.28
N GLU A 527 -7.64 -37.70 36.89
CA GLU A 527 -7.82 -38.82 37.82
C GLU A 527 -7.61 -40.19 37.17
N ASN A 528 -7.86 -40.33 35.87
CA ASN A 528 -7.70 -41.60 35.18
C ASN A 528 -6.23 -42.04 35.08
N LEU A 529 -5.27 -41.11 35.16
CA LEU A 529 -3.85 -41.45 35.22
C LEU A 529 -3.49 -42.32 36.43
N LYS A 530 -4.27 -42.24 37.52
CA LYS A 530 -4.04 -43.04 38.72
C LYS A 530 -4.22 -44.54 38.46
N ASN A 531 -4.91 -44.90 37.38
CA ASN A 531 -5.16 -46.27 36.95
C ASN A 531 -4.04 -46.83 36.05
N TYR A 532 -3.03 -46.03 35.69
CA TYR A 532 -1.91 -46.50 34.90
C TYR A 532 -0.90 -47.23 35.78
N TYR A 533 -0.21 -48.21 35.20
CA TYR A 533 0.81 -49.00 35.88
C TYR A 533 2.14 -48.80 35.17
N VAL A 534 3.21 -48.71 35.96
CA VAL A 534 4.59 -48.67 35.48
C VAL A 534 5.28 -49.95 35.92
N ARG A 535 6.04 -50.56 35.00
CA ARG A 535 6.78 -51.79 35.28
C ARG A 535 8.11 -51.48 35.97
N ALA A 536 8.34 -52.09 37.12
CA ALA A 536 9.59 -52.04 37.86
C ALA A 536 10.64 -52.98 37.25
N ALA A 537 11.92 -52.77 37.59
CA ALA A 537 13.03 -53.58 37.09
C ALA A 537 12.94 -55.07 37.49
N ASN A 538 12.31 -55.36 38.62
CA ASN A 538 12.02 -56.72 39.08
C ASN A 538 10.83 -57.39 38.35
N GLY A 539 10.17 -56.66 37.44
CA GLY A 539 9.03 -57.15 36.66
C GLY A 539 7.65 -56.82 37.24
N ASP A 540 7.57 -56.32 38.47
CA ASP A 540 6.32 -55.97 39.14
C ASP A 540 5.64 -54.76 38.49
N SER A 541 4.31 -54.73 38.54
CA SER A 541 3.51 -53.60 38.05
C SER A 541 3.10 -52.70 39.20
N ILE A 542 3.67 -51.50 39.27
CA ILE A 542 3.42 -50.53 40.33
C ILE A 542 2.40 -49.50 39.82
N PRO A 543 1.30 -49.25 40.53
CA PRO A 543 0.34 -48.22 40.14
C PRO A 543 1.02 -46.84 40.17
N LEU A 544 0.84 -46.07 39.10
CA LEU A 544 1.45 -44.75 38.93
C LEU A 544 1.01 -43.80 40.04
N SER A 545 -0.21 -43.96 40.57
CA SER A 545 -0.74 -43.20 41.71
C SER A 545 0.08 -43.30 43.00
N SER A 546 0.87 -44.36 43.19
CA SER A 546 1.78 -44.47 44.33
C SER A 546 3.08 -43.68 44.16
N LEU A 547 3.41 -43.30 42.92
CA LEU A 547 4.68 -42.69 42.53
C LEU A 547 4.56 -41.22 42.13
N VAL A 548 3.35 -40.77 41.76
CA VAL A 548 3.13 -39.39 41.28
C VAL A 548 2.02 -38.69 42.05
N THR A 549 2.23 -37.40 42.29
CA THR A 549 1.20 -36.47 42.75
C THR A 549 0.79 -35.60 41.57
N ILE A 550 -0.50 -35.56 41.27
CA ILE A 550 -1.06 -34.76 40.18
C ILE A 550 -1.72 -33.53 40.79
N SER A 551 -1.33 -32.34 40.35
CA SER A 551 -1.97 -31.08 40.71
C SER A 551 -2.35 -30.33 39.44
N VAL A 552 -3.57 -29.80 39.38
CA VAL A 552 -3.99 -28.90 38.30
C VAL A 552 -3.68 -27.48 38.73
N VAL A 553 -2.85 -26.78 37.96
CA VAL A 553 -2.42 -25.40 38.24
C VAL A 553 -2.73 -24.52 37.04
N SER A 554 -2.92 -23.23 37.29
CA SER A 554 -3.02 -22.23 36.23
C SER A 554 -1.61 -21.86 35.76
N GLU A 555 -1.26 -22.25 34.54
CA GLU A 555 -0.02 -21.87 33.89
C GLU A 555 -0.35 -21.25 32.51
N PRO A 556 0.49 -20.36 31.98
CA PRO A 556 0.26 -19.78 30.68
C PRO A 556 0.54 -20.79 29.57
N ARG A 557 -0.29 -20.80 28.53
CA ARG A 557 -0.14 -21.77 27.42
C ARG A 557 1.10 -21.54 26.57
N SER A 558 1.50 -20.28 26.46
CA SER A 558 2.69 -19.86 25.75
C SER A 558 3.42 -18.81 26.57
N LEU A 559 4.74 -18.78 26.43
CA LEU A 559 5.62 -17.78 27.05
C LEU A 559 6.21 -16.95 25.91
N PRO A 560 5.48 -15.94 25.42
CA PRO A 560 5.92 -15.19 24.26
C PRO A 560 7.17 -14.36 24.58
N THR A 561 8.04 -14.25 23.59
CA THR A 561 9.23 -13.40 23.67
C THR A 561 9.29 -12.48 22.45
N PHE A 562 9.78 -11.26 22.66
CA PHE A 562 9.96 -10.27 21.60
C PHE A 562 11.31 -9.58 21.78
N ASN A 563 12.13 -9.57 20.73
CA ASN A 563 13.51 -9.08 20.77
C ASN A 563 14.32 -9.63 21.96
N GLN A 564 14.18 -10.94 22.24
CA GLN A 564 14.84 -11.66 23.34
C GLN A 564 14.40 -11.26 24.77
N LEU A 565 13.33 -10.48 24.91
CA LEU A 565 12.70 -10.17 26.20
C LEU A 565 11.38 -10.92 26.37
N ASN A 566 10.97 -11.14 27.62
CA ASN A 566 9.62 -11.63 27.90
C ASN A 566 8.62 -10.60 27.42
N SER A 567 7.59 -11.05 26.70
CA SER A 567 6.62 -10.16 26.07
C SER A 567 5.19 -10.55 26.39
N ALA A 568 4.30 -9.58 26.28
CA ALA A 568 2.86 -9.78 26.26
C ALA A 568 2.29 -8.85 25.20
N THR A 569 1.59 -9.43 24.23
CA THR A 569 1.01 -8.72 23.09
C THR A 569 -0.47 -8.52 23.32
N ILE A 570 -0.88 -7.26 23.30
CA ILE A 570 -2.28 -6.87 23.27
C ILE A 570 -2.67 -6.68 21.81
N GLY A 571 -3.50 -7.58 21.31
CA GLY A 571 -4.12 -7.46 19.99
C GLY A 571 -5.41 -6.64 20.10
N ALA A 572 -5.69 -5.83 19.08
CA ALA A 572 -6.93 -5.05 19.02
C ALA A 572 -7.46 -4.91 17.59
N ALA A 573 -8.78 -5.04 17.45
CA ALA A 573 -9.51 -4.67 16.24
C ALA A 573 -10.14 -3.29 16.45
N LEU A 574 -9.85 -2.37 15.53
CA LEU A 574 -10.36 -1.01 15.56
C LEU A 574 -11.84 -0.95 15.17
N ALA A 575 -12.58 -0.01 15.75
CA ALA A 575 -13.94 0.26 15.34
C ALA A 575 -14.00 0.81 13.91
N PRO A 576 -15.07 0.51 13.15
CA PRO A 576 -15.22 1.05 11.80
C PRO A 576 -15.12 2.57 11.79
N GLY A 577 -14.23 3.11 10.94
CA GLY A 577 -13.99 4.55 10.81
C GLY A 577 -12.96 5.14 11.78
N VAL A 578 -12.40 4.34 12.70
CA VAL A 578 -11.27 4.77 13.54
C VAL A 578 -9.98 4.64 12.74
N ALA A 579 -9.20 5.72 12.69
CA ALA A 579 -7.89 5.72 12.06
C ALA A 579 -6.84 5.04 12.94
N MET A 580 -5.91 4.33 12.28
CA MET A 580 -4.79 3.64 12.92
C MET A 580 -3.94 4.59 13.77
N GLY A 581 -3.67 5.80 13.27
CA GLY A 581 -2.88 6.81 13.97
C GLY A 581 -3.50 7.25 15.31
N ASP A 582 -4.84 7.39 15.36
CA ASP A 582 -5.54 7.78 16.59
C ASP A 582 -5.44 6.69 17.66
N ALA A 583 -5.58 5.43 17.24
CA ALA A 583 -5.40 4.30 18.12
C ALA A 583 -3.96 4.23 18.64
N ILE A 584 -2.95 4.36 17.78
CA ILE A 584 -1.54 4.35 18.17
C ILE A 584 -1.24 5.46 19.19
N ASN A 585 -1.67 6.70 18.93
CA ASN A 585 -1.50 7.82 19.84
C ASN A 585 -2.15 7.55 21.22
N TRP A 586 -3.32 6.90 21.22
CA TRP A 586 -3.99 6.50 22.46
C TRP A 586 -3.20 5.41 23.20
N PHE A 587 -2.69 4.39 22.51
CA PHE A 587 -1.86 3.34 23.10
C PHE A 587 -0.57 3.92 23.69
N GLU A 588 0.12 4.81 22.97
CA GLU A 588 1.35 5.47 23.43
C GLU A 588 1.12 6.36 24.65
N SER A 589 0.08 7.20 24.63
CA SER A 589 -0.27 8.06 25.77
C SER A 589 -0.69 7.26 27.00
N THR A 590 -1.42 6.17 26.81
CA THR A 590 -1.78 5.23 27.89
C THR A 590 -0.53 4.51 28.41
N ALA A 591 0.39 4.12 27.54
CA ALA A 591 1.65 3.48 27.93
C ALA A 591 2.53 4.38 28.79
N GLN A 592 2.62 5.67 28.46
CA GLN A 592 3.38 6.64 29.25
C GLN A 592 2.84 6.82 30.67
N THR A 593 1.55 6.59 30.89
CA THR A 593 0.90 6.76 32.20
C THR A 593 0.83 5.47 33.00
N LEU A 594 0.71 4.32 32.33
CA LEU A 594 0.35 3.05 32.96
C LEU A 594 1.52 2.05 33.07
N LEU A 595 2.56 2.17 32.23
CA LEU A 595 3.72 1.27 32.28
C LEU A 595 4.70 1.69 33.38
N PRO A 596 5.04 0.79 34.33
CA PRO A 596 6.08 1.07 35.33
C PRO A 596 7.49 1.14 34.74
N ALA A 597 8.43 1.69 35.52
CA ALA A 597 9.84 1.63 35.16
C ALA A 597 10.32 0.17 34.95
N GLY A 598 11.12 -0.06 33.91
CA GLY A 598 11.58 -1.41 33.52
C GLY A 598 10.65 -2.15 32.56
N TYR A 599 9.53 -1.54 32.17
CA TYR A 599 8.69 -2.00 31.07
C TYR A 599 8.90 -1.11 29.85
N GLN A 600 8.99 -1.73 28.69
CA GLN A 600 9.06 -1.06 27.40
C GLN A 600 7.89 -1.53 26.55
N TYR A 601 7.57 -0.76 25.53
CA TYR A 601 6.60 -1.17 24.54
C TYR A 601 7.18 -1.14 23.13
N ASN A 602 6.58 -1.92 22.26
CA ASN A 602 6.81 -1.91 20.83
C ASN A 602 5.51 -2.21 20.11
N PHE A 603 5.52 -2.06 18.79
CA PHE A 603 4.40 -2.45 17.94
C PHE A 603 4.79 -3.65 17.09
N MET A 604 3.80 -4.44 16.68
CA MET A 604 3.93 -5.53 15.72
C MET A 604 2.96 -5.37 14.55
N GLY A 605 3.13 -6.19 13.52
CA GLY A 605 2.25 -6.20 12.35
C GLY A 605 2.17 -4.85 11.64
N GLU A 606 0.95 -4.47 11.26
CA GLU A 606 0.64 -3.24 10.53
C GLU A 606 0.91 -1.99 11.37
N ALA A 607 0.61 -2.02 12.67
CA ALA A 607 0.88 -0.92 13.58
C ALA A 607 2.38 -0.55 13.63
N ARG A 608 3.27 -1.55 13.61
CA ARG A 608 4.72 -1.30 13.54
C ARG A 608 5.11 -0.57 12.27
N GLN A 609 4.60 -1.05 11.13
CA GLN A 609 4.88 -0.45 9.82
C GLN A 609 4.43 1.01 9.80
N PHE A 610 3.24 1.32 10.32
CA PHE A 610 2.76 2.69 10.43
C PHE A 610 3.71 3.59 11.24
N VAL A 611 4.13 3.16 12.44
CA VAL A 611 5.03 3.95 13.31
C VAL A 611 6.41 4.14 12.67
N THR A 612 6.98 3.09 12.06
CA THR A 612 8.32 3.17 11.47
C THR A 612 8.35 3.93 10.15
N GLU A 613 7.33 3.77 9.31
CA GLU A 613 7.30 4.33 7.95
C GLU A 613 6.75 5.78 7.95
N GLY A 614 5.87 6.13 8.90
CA GLY A 614 5.25 7.45 8.96
C GLY A 614 6.25 8.61 9.06
N ASN A 615 7.34 8.44 9.82
CA ASN A 615 8.36 9.48 9.96
C ASN A 615 9.24 9.63 8.70
N ALA A 616 9.45 8.55 7.94
CA ALA A 616 10.28 8.56 6.73
C ALA A 616 9.67 9.43 5.62
N LEU A 617 8.34 9.45 5.53
CA LEU A 617 7.64 10.18 4.47
C LEU A 617 7.67 11.70 4.67
N TYR A 618 7.55 12.20 5.90
CA TYR A 618 7.75 13.63 6.20
C TYR A 618 9.17 14.10 5.87
N MET A 619 10.18 13.29 6.21
CA MET A 619 11.57 13.58 5.86
C MET A 619 11.78 13.60 4.35
N THR A 620 11.17 12.66 3.63
CA THR A 620 11.23 12.58 2.16
C THR A 620 10.57 13.80 1.51
N PHE A 621 9.45 14.28 2.05
CA PHE A 621 8.77 15.49 1.60
C PHE A 621 9.66 16.74 1.75
N LEU A 622 10.30 16.93 2.91
CA LEU A 622 11.23 18.05 3.13
C LEU A 622 12.46 17.97 2.21
N LEU A 623 12.98 16.77 2.01
CA LEU A 623 14.09 16.53 1.10
C LEU A 623 13.71 16.84 -0.36
N ALA A 624 12.51 16.46 -0.80
CA ALA A 624 12.01 16.79 -2.13
C ALA A 624 11.92 18.31 -2.35
N LEU A 625 11.36 19.05 -1.39
CA LEU A 625 11.34 20.52 -1.43
C LEU A 625 12.74 21.13 -1.52
N ALA A 626 13.69 20.61 -0.73
CA ALA A 626 15.08 21.07 -0.76
C ALA A 626 15.73 20.82 -2.13
N ILE A 627 15.56 19.61 -2.70
CA ILE A 627 16.13 19.28 -4.00
C ILE A 627 15.52 20.15 -5.11
N ILE A 628 14.20 20.34 -5.12
CA ILE A 628 13.52 21.21 -6.08
C ILE A 628 14.07 22.64 -5.97
N PHE A 629 14.23 23.14 -4.74
CA PHE A 629 14.83 24.44 -4.53
C PHE A 629 16.22 24.55 -5.16
N LEU A 630 17.09 23.55 -4.96
CA LEU A 630 18.42 23.54 -5.57
C LEU A 630 18.36 23.50 -7.10
N VAL A 631 17.53 22.65 -7.69
CA VAL A 631 17.38 22.53 -9.15
C VAL A 631 16.92 23.85 -9.76
N LEU A 632 15.89 24.47 -9.17
CA LEU A 632 15.39 25.77 -9.61
C LEU A 632 16.43 26.88 -9.40
N ALA A 633 17.17 26.86 -8.29
CA ALA A 633 18.19 27.87 -8.02
C ALA A 633 19.32 27.83 -9.05
N ILE A 634 19.73 26.62 -9.45
CA ILE A 634 20.70 26.40 -10.53
C ILE A 634 20.13 26.91 -11.87
N GLN A 635 18.88 26.55 -12.19
CA GLN A 635 18.25 26.94 -13.44
C GLN A 635 18.07 28.46 -13.58
N PHE A 636 17.53 29.11 -12.54
CA PHE A 636 17.26 30.54 -12.58
C PHE A 636 18.52 31.39 -12.32
N GLU A 637 19.63 30.76 -11.93
CA GLU A 637 20.85 31.41 -11.43
C GLU A 637 20.55 32.41 -10.30
N SER A 638 19.59 32.05 -9.44
CA SER A 638 19.00 32.96 -8.45
C SER A 638 18.40 32.19 -7.30
N VAL A 639 18.59 32.69 -6.08
CA VAL A 639 18.02 32.12 -4.84
C VAL A 639 16.58 32.59 -4.63
N ARG A 640 16.20 33.75 -5.19
CA ARG A 640 14.91 34.39 -4.91
C ARG A 640 13.77 33.88 -5.78
N ASP A 641 14.03 33.62 -7.06
CA ASP A 641 12.99 33.16 -7.98
C ASP A 641 12.46 31.75 -7.65
N PRO A 642 13.30 30.79 -7.20
CA PRO A 642 12.82 29.53 -6.64
C PRO A 642 11.91 29.72 -5.43
N LEU A 643 12.20 30.67 -4.53
CA LEU A 643 11.34 30.95 -3.38
C LEU A 643 9.95 31.45 -3.83
N VAL A 644 9.89 32.29 -4.87
CA VAL A 644 8.61 32.74 -5.45
C VAL A 644 7.78 31.55 -5.92
N ILE A 645 8.41 30.60 -6.60
CA ILE A 645 7.74 29.39 -7.09
C ILE A 645 7.28 28.51 -5.92
N LEU A 646 8.15 28.27 -4.95
CA LEU A 646 7.86 27.37 -3.82
C LEU A 646 6.76 27.90 -2.88
N VAL A 647 6.51 29.21 -2.82
CA VAL A 647 5.36 29.76 -2.07
C VAL A 647 4.02 29.23 -2.60
N SER A 648 3.94 28.86 -3.89
CA SER A 648 2.72 28.26 -4.46
C SER A 648 2.47 26.82 -4.00
N VAL A 649 3.51 26.10 -3.55
CA VAL A 649 3.40 24.69 -3.18
C VAL A 649 2.53 24.48 -1.94
N PRO A 650 2.78 25.11 -0.78
CA PRO A 650 1.92 24.95 0.40
C PRO A 650 0.49 25.44 0.16
N LEU A 651 0.32 26.46 -0.69
CA LEU A 651 -1.01 26.95 -1.09
C LEU A 651 -1.79 25.88 -1.88
N ALA A 652 -1.13 25.18 -2.81
CA ALA A 652 -1.75 24.07 -3.54
C ALA A 652 -2.04 22.87 -2.64
N ILE A 653 -1.12 22.55 -1.72
CA ILE A 653 -1.31 21.51 -0.71
C ILE A 653 -2.56 21.78 0.13
N CYS A 654 -2.83 23.05 0.50
CA CYS A 654 -4.07 23.41 1.20
C CYS A 654 -5.33 22.90 0.45
N GLY A 655 -5.36 23.02 -0.87
CA GLY A 655 -6.45 22.51 -1.70
C GLY A 655 -6.66 21.00 -1.57
N ALA A 656 -5.57 20.23 -1.55
CA ALA A 656 -5.62 18.80 -1.31
C ALA A 656 -6.05 18.47 0.13
N LEU A 657 -5.49 19.18 1.13
CA LEU A 657 -5.81 18.97 2.54
C LEU A 657 -7.26 19.29 2.87
N ILE A 658 -7.90 20.26 2.18
CA ILE A 658 -9.33 20.54 2.35
C ILE A 658 -10.16 19.31 1.98
N ALA A 659 -9.84 18.63 0.87
CA ALA A 659 -10.56 17.42 0.47
C ALA A 659 -10.36 16.27 1.47
N LEU A 660 -9.14 16.09 1.97
CA LEU A 660 -8.84 15.08 2.99
C LEU A 660 -9.51 15.41 4.34
N ALA A 661 -9.50 16.67 4.77
CA ALA A 661 -10.11 17.12 6.02
C ALA A 661 -11.64 17.06 5.98
N TRP A 662 -12.24 17.12 4.78
CA TRP A 662 -13.67 16.84 4.57
C TRP A 662 -14.01 15.35 4.74
N GLY A 663 -13.03 14.47 4.84
CA GLY A 663 -13.22 13.03 4.95
C GLY A 663 -13.36 12.32 3.60
N ALA A 664 -12.91 12.93 2.50
CA ALA A 664 -12.90 12.24 1.21
C ALA A 664 -11.94 11.04 1.20
N ALA A 665 -10.76 11.20 1.82
CA ALA A 665 -9.78 10.15 2.01
C ALA A 665 -8.92 10.45 3.25
N THR A 666 -8.10 9.47 3.64
CA THR A 666 -7.19 9.55 4.78
C THR A 666 -5.80 10.03 4.37
N MET A 667 -5.00 10.45 5.34
CA MET A 667 -3.56 10.59 5.18
C MET A 667 -2.91 9.20 5.20
N ASN A 668 -2.45 8.75 4.04
CA ASN A 668 -1.88 7.42 3.82
C ASN A 668 -0.75 7.50 2.79
N ILE A 669 -0.03 6.40 2.57
CA ILE A 669 1.11 6.38 1.62
C ILE A 669 0.74 6.88 0.21
N TYR A 670 -0.45 6.58 -0.29
CA TYR A 670 -0.88 6.99 -1.64
C TYR A 670 -1.25 8.47 -1.69
N SER A 671 -1.95 8.99 -0.69
CA SER A 671 -2.28 10.43 -0.62
C SER A 671 -1.02 11.27 -0.40
N GLN A 672 -0.03 10.78 0.36
CA GLN A 672 1.26 11.44 0.54
C GLN A 672 2.09 11.46 -0.75
N VAL A 673 2.14 10.36 -1.50
CA VAL A 673 2.79 10.34 -2.82
C VAL A 673 2.05 11.24 -3.81
N GLY A 674 0.72 11.32 -3.72
CA GLY A 674 -0.08 12.31 -4.44
C GLY A 674 0.32 13.76 -4.08
N LEU A 675 0.54 14.06 -2.81
CA LEU A 675 1.00 15.37 -2.35
C LEU A 675 2.40 15.69 -2.91
N ILE A 676 3.32 14.74 -2.90
CA ILE A 676 4.67 14.93 -3.47
C ILE A 676 4.58 15.18 -4.99
N THR A 677 3.75 14.40 -5.69
CA THR A 677 3.49 14.58 -7.13
C THR A 677 2.90 15.96 -7.43
N LEU A 678 1.98 16.42 -6.58
CA LEU A 678 1.39 17.75 -6.67
C LEU A 678 2.44 18.88 -6.56
N ILE A 679 3.51 18.70 -5.77
CA ILE A 679 4.61 19.68 -5.69
C ILE A 679 5.25 19.85 -7.07
N GLY A 680 5.62 18.75 -7.74
CA GLY A 680 6.23 18.82 -9.07
C GLY A 680 5.32 19.50 -10.08
N LEU A 681 4.04 19.08 -10.09
CA LEU A 681 3.00 19.62 -10.95
C LEU A 681 2.76 21.11 -10.75
N ILE A 682 2.61 21.58 -9.50
CA ILE A 682 2.35 23.01 -9.25
C ILE A 682 3.58 23.88 -9.51
N THR A 683 4.77 23.35 -9.20
CA THR A 683 6.04 24.00 -9.47
C THR A 683 6.19 24.26 -10.97
N LYS A 684 5.71 23.33 -11.83
CA LYS A 684 5.69 23.49 -13.29
C LYS A 684 4.98 24.77 -13.74
N HIS A 685 3.81 25.07 -13.18
CA HIS A 685 3.08 26.29 -13.49
C HIS A 685 3.87 27.54 -13.08
N GLY A 686 4.53 27.50 -11.92
CA GLY A 686 5.38 28.59 -11.45
C GLY A 686 6.62 28.81 -12.33
N ILE A 687 7.29 27.73 -12.77
CA ILE A 687 8.44 27.79 -13.69
C ILE A 687 8.04 28.52 -14.98
N LEU A 688 6.90 28.15 -15.59
CA LEU A 688 6.45 28.74 -16.86
C LEU A 688 6.19 30.25 -16.77
N ILE A 689 5.63 30.73 -15.66
CA ILE A 689 5.38 32.16 -15.44
C ILE A 689 6.69 32.89 -15.14
N CYS A 690 7.50 32.36 -14.22
CA CYS A 690 8.74 33.01 -13.79
C CYS A 690 9.77 33.10 -14.92
N GLU A 691 9.87 32.09 -15.78
CA GLU A 691 10.82 32.09 -16.90
C GLU A 691 10.46 33.15 -17.95
N VAL A 692 9.19 33.26 -18.34
CA VAL A 692 8.76 34.33 -19.26
C VAL A 692 8.91 35.71 -18.62
N ALA A 693 8.63 35.84 -17.32
CA ALA A 693 8.83 37.10 -16.62
C ALA A 693 10.31 37.50 -16.54
N LYS A 694 11.22 36.51 -16.45
CA LYS A 694 12.69 36.73 -16.54
C LYS A 694 13.07 37.15 -17.96
N GLU A 695 12.57 36.48 -18.98
CA GLU A 695 12.82 36.81 -20.39
C GLU A 695 12.34 38.24 -20.74
N GLU A 696 11.14 38.63 -20.31
CA GLU A 696 10.58 39.97 -20.50
C GLU A 696 11.40 41.07 -19.80
N GLN A 697 12.02 40.77 -18.65
CA GLN A 697 12.96 41.69 -18.00
C GLN A 697 14.27 41.82 -18.77
N LEU A 698 14.81 40.71 -19.30
CA LEU A 698 16.10 40.69 -20.00
C LEU A 698 16.02 41.29 -21.40
N ASN A 699 15.03 40.86 -22.20
CA ASN A 699 14.90 41.20 -23.61
C ASN A 699 14.17 42.54 -23.81
N HIS A 700 13.11 42.78 -23.02
CA HIS A 700 12.24 43.95 -23.18
C HIS A 700 12.40 45.01 -22.08
N LYS A 701 13.33 44.81 -21.12
CA LYS A 701 13.63 45.75 -20.02
C LYS A 701 12.39 46.17 -19.21
N LYS A 702 11.36 45.31 -19.16
CA LYS A 702 10.12 45.57 -18.42
C LYS A 702 10.38 45.58 -16.91
N SER A 703 9.53 46.29 -16.16
CA SER A 703 9.56 46.23 -14.69
C SER A 703 9.09 44.85 -14.22
N ARG A 704 9.44 44.44 -12.98
CA ARG A 704 8.97 43.15 -12.40
C ARG A 704 7.44 42.99 -12.46
N MET A 705 6.71 44.10 -12.33
CA MET A 705 5.25 44.13 -12.40
C MET A 705 4.77 43.86 -13.83
N ASP A 706 5.27 44.64 -14.80
CA ASP A 706 4.81 44.53 -16.19
C ASP A 706 5.23 43.20 -16.81
N ALA A 707 6.42 42.72 -16.46
CA ALA A 707 6.94 41.42 -16.90
C ALA A 707 6.07 40.26 -16.41
N VAL A 708 5.69 40.24 -15.12
CA VAL A 708 4.86 39.14 -14.59
C VAL A 708 3.41 39.21 -15.07
N MET A 709 2.87 40.40 -15.33
CA MET A 709 1.55 40.54 -15.92
C MET A 709 1.51 40.00 -17.35
N GLU A 710 2.53 40.32 -18.17
CA GLU A 710 2.65 39.78 -19.53
C GLU A 710 2.84 38.26 -19.49
N ALA A 711 3.75 37.78 -18.64
CA ALA A 711 4.02 36.34 -18.49
C ALA A 711 2.75 35.57 -18.10
N ALA A 712 2.00 36.07 -17.11
CA ALA A 712 0.76 35.44 -16.65
C ALA A 712 -0.32 35.43 -17.75
N LYS A 713 -0.42 36.49 -18.56
CA LYS A 713 -1.36 36.58 -19.69
C LYS A 713 -1.03 35.56 -20.78
N VAL A 714 0.24 35.50 -21.22
CA VAL A 714 0.69 34.59 -22.28
C VAL A 714 0.62 33.14 -21.84
N ARG A 715 0.85 32.85 -20.55
CA ARG A 715 0.84 31.49 -20.00
C ARG A 715 -0.51 30.98 -19.52
N LEU A 716 -1.54 31.83 -19.42
CA LEU A 716 -2.86 31.42 -18.94
C LEU A 716 -3.43 30.23 -19.73
N ARG A 717 -3.45 30.31 -21.07
CA ARG A 717 -4.04 29.26 -21.91
C ARG A 717 -3.24 27.94 -21.80
N PRO A 718 -1.90 27.92 -21.95
CA PRO A 718 -1.11 26.72 -21.72
C PRO A 718 -1.33 26.09 -20.33
N ILE A 719 -1.28 26.89 -19.25
CA ILE A 719 -1.44 26.39 -17.88
C ILE A 719 -2.84 25.78 -17.68
N LEU A 720 -3.90 26.46 -18.12
CA LEU A 720 -5.26 25.92 -18.00
C LEU A 720 -5.47 24.66 -18.84
N MET A 721 -4.85 24.59 -20.01
CA MET A 721 -4.93 23.42 -20.89
C MET A 721 -4.30 22.19 -20.22
N THR A 722 -3.10 22.34 -19.67
CA THR A 722 -2.35 21.23 -19.07
C THR A 722 -2.95 20.82 -17.74
N THR A 723 -3.38 21.78 -16.91
CA THR A 723 -4.15 21.50 -15.68
C THR A 723 -5.46 20.77 -16.01
N ALA A 724 -6.23 21.22 -16.99
CA ALA A 724 -7.50 20.59 -17.34
C ALA A 724 -7.29 19.18 -17.90
N ALA A 725 -6.26 18.97 -18.72
CA ALA A 725 -5.90 17.65 -19.22
C ALA A 725 -5.49 16.70 -18.07
N MET A 726 -4.66 17.18 -17.14
CA MET A 726 -4.24 16.38 -15.97
C MET A 726 -5.44 16.04 -15.07
N ILE A 727 -6.27 17.04 -14.71
CA ILE A 727 -7.45 16.81 -13.87
C ILE A 727 -8.39 15.81 -14.54
N ALA A 728 -8.73 16.03 -15.82
CA ALA A 728 -9.65 15.17 -16.55
C ALA A 728 -9.08 13.75 -16.74
N GLY A 729 -7.77 13.62 -17.01
CA GLY A 729 -7.09 12.32 -17.09
C GLY A 729 -7.10 11.55 -15.77
N LEU A 730 -7.21 12.23 -14.64
CA LEU A 730 -7.33 11.60 -13.32
C LEU A 730 -8.78 11.36 -12.87
N VAL A 731 -9.78 11.91 -13.57
CA VAL A 731 -11.21 11.69 -13.24
C VAL A 731 -11.58 10.20 -13.19
N PRO A 732 -11.12 9.32 -14.12
CA PRO A 732 -11.39 7.89 -14.04
C PRO A 732 -10.96 7.24 -12.72
N LEU A 733 -9.89 7.73 -12.07
CA LEU A 733 -9.43 7.18 -10.79
C LEU A 733 -10.39 7.52 -9.64
N LEU A 734 -11.17 8.60 -9.77
CA LEU A 734 -12.16 9.02 -8.77
C LEU A 734 -13.45 8.19 -8.85
N TYR A 735 -13.73 7.60 -10.00
CA TYR A 735 -14.92 6.76 -10.24
C TYR A 735 -14.58 5.28 -10.37
N ALA A 736 -13.31 4.91 -10.21
CA ALA A 736 -12.87 3.52 -10.29
C ALA A 736 -13.60 2.66 -9.25
N SER A 737 -14.07 1.49 -9.69
CA SER A 737 -14.69 0.47 -8.85
C SER A 737 -13.87 -0.82 -8.90
N GLY A 738 -14.11 -1.72 -7.94
CA GLY A 738 -13.44 -3.02 -7.90
C GLY A 738 -12.15 -3.02 -7.08
N ALA A 739 -11.32 -4.03 -7.31
CA ALA A 739 -10.10 -4.27 -6.54
C ALA A 739 -9.06 -3.15 -6.75
N GLY A 740 -8.57 -2.54 -5.67
CA GLY A 740 -7.56 -1.48 -5.73
C GLY A 740 -8.14 -0.08 -5.98
N ALA A 741 -9.47 0.08 -5.95
CA ALA A 741 -10.13 1.36 -6.18
C ALA A 741 -9.80 2.40 -5.09
N ALA A 742 -9.69 2.00 -3.83
CA ALA A 742 -9.46 2.93 -2.72
C ALA A 742 -8.07 3.59 -2.80
N SER A 743 -7.05 2.82 -3.22
CA SER A 743 -5.69 3.30 -3.46
C SER A 743 -5.64 4.31 -4.61
N ARG A 744 -6.35 4.04 -5.73
CA ARG A 744 -6.46 4.95 -6.89
C ARG A 744 -7.20 6.23 -6.55
N PHE A 745 -8.31 6.11 -5.82
CA PHE A 745 -9.09 7.24 -5.35
C PHE A 745 -8.25 8.16 -4.46
N SER A 746 -7.51 7.59 -3.50
CA SER A 746 -6.67 8.34 -2.55
C SER A 746 -5.60 9.21 -3.25
N ILE A 747 -4.90 8.67 -4.26
CA ILE A 747 -3.92 9.46 -5.02
C ILE A 747 -4.61 10.46 -5.97
N GLY A 748 -5.71 10.05 -6.60
CA GLY A 748 -6.44 10.86 -7.57
C GLY A 748 -7.05 12.12 -6.93
N ILE A 749 -7.72 11.98 -5.78
CA ILE A 749 -8.41 13.10 -5.14
C ILE A 749 -7.45 14.20 -4.68
N VAL A 750 -6.28 13.80 -4.17
CA VAL A 750 -5.23 14.72 -3.74
C VAL A 750 -4.73 15.56 -4.90
N ILE A 751 -4.41 14.93 -6.04
CA ILE A 751 -3.89 15.64 -7.20
C ILE A 751 -5.00 16.50 -7.84
N VAL A 752 -6.22 15.98 -7.99
CA VAL A 752 -7.34 16.72 -8.59
C VAL A 752 -7.73 17.94 -7.75
N ALA A 753 -7.94 17.77 -6.45
CA ALA A 753 -8.30 18.88 -5.55
C ALA A 753 -7.14 19.88 -5.43
N GLY A 754 -5.92 19.36 -5.25
CA GLY A 754 -4.70 20.16 -5.15
C GLY A 754 -4.42 20.99 -6.39
N LEU A 755 -4.56 20.42 -7.60
CA LEU A 755 -4.38 21.15 -8.85
C LEU A 755 -5.50 22.16 -9.11
N SER A 756 -6.75 21.80 -8.81
CA SER A 756 -7.89 22.68 -9.04
C SER A 756 -7.74 23.98 -8.25
N VAL A 757 -7.43 23.87 -6.96
CA VAL A 757 -7.24 25.02 -6.07
C VAL A 757 -5.86 25.65 -6.28
N GLY A 758 -4.82 24.83 -6.40
CA GLY A 758 -3.44 25.28 -6.60
C GLY A 758 -3.26 26.11 -7.85
N THR A 759 -3.89 25.73 -8.97
CA THR A 759 -3.82 26.50 -10.22
C THR A 759 -4.39 27.90 -10.05
N LEU A 760 -5.48 28.07 -9.27
CA LEU A 760 -5.99 29.41 -8.94
C LEU A 760 -4.96 30.21 -8.14
N PHE A 761 -4.31 29.60 -7.15
CA PHE A 761 -3.24 30.28 -6.41
C PHE A 761 -2.03 30.62 -7.28
N THR A 762 -1.61 29.73 -8.17
CA THR A 762 -0.50 30.03 -9.08
C THR A 762 -0.86 31.13 -10.08
N LEU A 763 -2.11 31.20 -10.56
CA LEU A 763 -2.51 32.24 -11.51
C LEU A 763 -2.74 33.61 -10.84
N PHE A 764 -3.13 33.67 -9.56
CA PHE A 764 -3.48 34.94 -8.91
C PHE A 764 -2.52 35.39 -7.79
N VAL A 765 -1.98 34.45 -7.01
CA VAL A 765 -1.12 34.76 -5.86
C VAL A 765 0.35 34.83 -6.29
N LEU A 766 0.82 33.89 -7.13
CA LEU A 766 2.23 33.88 -7.56
C LEU A 766 2.65 35.20 -8.24
N PRO A 767 1.86 35.82 -9.16
CA PRO A 767 2.23 37.11 -9.73
C PRO A 767 2.43 38.21 -8.69
N VAL A 768 1.59 38.24 -7.64
CA VAL A 768 1.72 39.21 -6.55
C VAL A 768 3.01 38.97 -5.78
N ILE A 769 3.28 37.73 -5.38
CA ILE A 769 4.49 37.33 -4.66
C ILE A 769 5.75 37.65 -5.46
N TYR A 770 5.73 37.41 -6.78
CA TYR A 770 6.81 37.74 -7.70
C TYR A 770 7.21 39.23 -7.62
N THR A 771 6.24 40.15 -7.53
CA THR A 771 6.55 41.59 -7.48
C THR A 771 7.35 42.04 -6.26
N TYR A 772 7.26 41.29 -5.14
CA TYR A 772 8.01 41.57 -3.92
C TYR A 772 9.34 40.85 -3.90
N LEU A 773 9.32 39.53 -4.15
CA LEU A 773 10.44 38.63 -3.89
C LEU A 773 11.38 38.42 -5.08
N ALA A 774 10.90 38.50 -6.33
CA ALA A 774 11.68 38.11 -7.50
C ALA A 774 12.94 38.96 -7.70
N SER A 775 13.97 38.35 -8.27
CA SER A 775 15.23 39.03 -8.61
C SER A 775 15.02 40.03 -9.76
N VAL A 776 15.79 41.12 -9.74
CA VAL A 776 15.87 42.05 -10.86
C VAL A 776 16.92 41.52 -11.82
N HIS A 777 16.47 40.92 -12.93
CA HIS A 777 17.36 40.35 -13.92
C HIS A 777 17.86 41.45 -14.86
N LYS A 778 19.18 41.57 -14.99
CA LYS A 778 19.83 42.45 -15.96
C LYS A 778 20.70 41.58 -16.88
N PRO A 779 20.77 41.87 -18.19
CA PRO A 779 21.69 41.17 -19.07
C PRO A 779 23.11 41.29 -18.51
N LEU A 780 23.84 40.17 -18.47
CA LEU A 780 25.24 40.16 -18.04
C LEU A 780 25.99 41.24 -18.83
N PRO A 781 26.80 42.08 -18.18
CA PRO A 781 27.62 43.04 -18.90
C PRO A 781 28.50 42.24 -19.86
N VAL A 782 28.31 42.47 -21.17
CA VAL A 782 29.19 41.90 -22.19
C VAL A 782 30.59 42.39 -21.86
N PHE A 783 31.46 41.50 -21.41
CA PHE A 783 32.87 41.83 -21.20
C PHE A 783 33.46 41.98 -22.61
N VAL A 784 33.54 43.22 -23.09
CA VAL A 784 34.18 43.52 -24.36
C VAL A 784 35.66 43.25 -24.15
N GLU A 785 36.18 42.15 -24.72
CA GLU A 785 37.62 41.89 -24.72
C GLU A 785 38.35 43.06 -25.42
N ASP A 786 39.49 43.49 -24.87
CA ASP A 786 40.28 44.64 -25.35
C ASP A 786 40.59 44.62 -26.87
N LYS A 787 40.57 43.42 -27.49
CA LYS A 787 40.77 43.23 -28.94
C LYS A 787 39.66 43.82 -29.80
N ASP A 788 38.42 43.88 -29.31
CA ASP A 788 37.29 44.48 -30.04
C ASP A 788 37.30 46.01 -29.93
N LEU A 789 37.83 46.56 -28.83
CA LEU A 789 38.15 47.98 -28.67
C LEU A 789 39.29 48.42 -29.60
N GLU A 790 40.34 47.60 -29.78
CA GLU A 790 41.40 47.85 -30.76
C GLU A 790 40.89 47.78 -32.21
N LYS A 791 39.99 46.86 -32.54
CA LYS A 791 39.36 46.80 -33.86
C LYS A 791 38.52 48.03 -34.14
N LEU A 792 37.72 48.50 -33.18
CA LEU A 792 36.92 49.72 -33.31
C LEU A 792 37.81 50.96 -33.45
N LYS A 793 38.90 51.07 -32.66
CA LYS A 793 39.91 52.13 -32.83
C LYS A 793 40.57 52.10 -34.21
N ARG A 794 40.95 50.92 -34.72
CA ARG A 794 41.54 50.78 -36.06
C ARG A 794 40.55 51.15 -37.18
N VAL A 795 39.27 50.86 -36.99
CA VAL A 795 38.22 51.25 -37.94
C VAL A 795 38.02 52.77 -37.91
N ASP A 796 38.00 53.40 -36.75
CA ASP A 796 37.89 54.86 -36.63
C ASP A 796 39.16 55.59 -37.12
N GLU A 797 40.36 55.06 -36.88
CA GLU A 797 41.62 55.56 -37.44
C GLU A 797 41.64 55.45 -38.98
N ALA A 798 41.19 54.31 -39.54
CA ALA A 798 41.07 54.14 -40.99
C ALA A 798 40.03 55.10 -41.60
N ARG A 799 38.93 55.36 -40.88
CA ARG A 799 37.88 56.29 -41.31
C ARG A 799 38.33 57.75 -41.27
N ASN A 800 39.15 58.11 -40.28
CA ASN A 800 39.75 59.44 -40.18
C ASN A 800 40.90 59.65 -41.20
N ALA A 801 41.67 58.60 -41.50
CA ALA A 801 42.69 58.63 -42.56
C ALA A 801 42.08 58.74 -43.97
N LEU A 802 40.87 58.22 -44.18
CA LEU A 802 40.09 58.43 -45.41
C LEU A 802 39.58 59.87 -45.52
N LYS A 803 39.09 60.46 -44.43
CA LYS A 803 38.67 61.88 -44.40
C LYS A 803 39.81 62.86 -44.67
N THR A 804 41.00 62.61 -44.15
CA THR A 804 42.19 63.45 -44.39
C THR A 804 42.79 63.30 -45.79
N ARG A 805 42.27 62.39 -46.61
CA ARG A 805 42.64 62.20 -48.03
C ARG A 805 41.64 62.87 -48.99
N GLU A 806 40.48 63.29 -48.49
CA GLU A 806 39.42 63.97 -49.22
C GLU A 806 39.39 65.50 -48.94
N GLU A 807 40.17 65.97 -47.96
CA GLU A 807 40.58 67.38 -47.77
C GLU A 807 41.95 67.62 -48.42
#